data_AF-A0A1M6EIL1-F1
#
_entry.id   AF-A0A1M6EIL1-F1
#
_cell.length_a   1.000
_cell.length_b   1.000
_cell.length_c   1.000
_cell.angle_alpha   90.00
_cell.angle_beta   90.00
_cell.angle_gamma   90.00
#
_symmetry.space_group_name_H-M   'P 1'
#
loop_
_entity.id
_entity.type
_entity.pdbx_description
1 polymer ?
#
loop_
_entity_poly.entity_id
_entity_poly.type
_entity_poly.pdbx_seq_one_letter_code
_entity_poly.pdbx_strand_id
1 'polypeptide(L)'
;MASSTLPERLNLSTDLIKAGAPNRSGRAITPTYLTIHNTANASRGADAHMHAQYLKGSDAQQRLVSWHFTVDDKRCVQHLPLHERGMHAGTGLGNASSIGIEICEHAGIDQAAANQRAALLTAALLRHLDLAIAHVVPHQHWSGKRCPHLLLDSKGGISGFLKLVKAELATLPATATLALATHDNGNSKGTPAKHKAPARAAAPAPTDQLFALDAEGTSLDTVRSTDCITVSLASKGKKTAGNNSTAANSNYLLDARPDTLDFRDILFTPTLREVPAAMPLSDYQKLAKRNGVPVLDQGREGACTGFALATVANFLLGQRAQPCQPVSARMLYDMARRYDEWEGEGYEGSSARGAIKGWHKHGVCAEQEWPSIGSPNGHRLTGELAQAASRCPLGAYFRVNHKDLVCMHNALAEVGVLYATGIVHDGWEKVDAAGRIEMGIKRLGGHAFAIVGYDEQGFWLQNSWGPNWGKQGFAHLTYDDWLAHGTDVWVVRLGVPLQLHTAQGVAAARWNGAVKANAYGFSDLRPHVISLGNDGGLRSTGTFGNDEEEVRHLLLEEFPAITKNWKRKRLLIYAHGGLVSEDEALQRVAEYRVELLKHEVYPLAIIWKSDLWTTLTNLLQDAQRRRRPEGFLDGALDFVLDRLDDFLEPVARNVGGRSLWEEMKENGQLATLSGQGGLRLVLHYLMDLVQQEKVELHLVSHSAGAIVLAPFAQLLTTRGKVPEGPMAGQQGFGQQVASCTFWAPAITTHLFMETYAPAIVAGTIGRPSVFALHDAVEQDDHCANVYHKSLLYLVSNAFETATVRQPFLHDRGTPLLGMAKFVLAGSKFADQQVVDMIAGKQLELVLAPNIDARIPTPEQSASRHHGDFDDDELTVKATLARILGPGPAMQELEQETAALAIFRSGEGRLQQVRQDLPAGVGRSRSTP
;
A
#
# COMPACT_ATOMS: atom_id res chain seq x y z
N MET A 1 5.48 4.66 -58.28
CA MET A 1 4.48 5.08 -57.28
C MET A 1 5.23 5.87 -56.23
N ALA A 2 4.80 7.10 -55.94
CA ALA A 2 5.51 8.00 -55.03
C ALA A 2 5.72 7.32 -53.66
N SER A 3 6.96 7.28 -53.19
CA SER A 3 7.34 6.76 -51.88
C SER A 3 6.71 7.64 -50.81
N SER A 4 5.55 7.24 -50.27
CA SER A 4 4.93 7.96 -49.17
C SER A 4 5.87 7.99 -47.98
N THR A 5 6.02 9.16 -47.38
CA THR A 5 6.89 9.33 -46.21
C THR A 5 6.32 8.52 -45.03
N LEU A 6 7.15 8.13 -44.06
CA LEU A 6 6.70 7.35 -42.90
C LEU A 6 5.52 8.00 -42.13
N PRO A 7 5.49 9.34 -41.94
CA PRO A 7 4.31 10.03 -41.39
C PRO A 7 3.06 9.91 -42.27
N GLU A 8 3.18 9.92 -43.60
CA GLU A 8 2.05 9.71 -44.53
C GLU A 8 1.52 8.27 -44.47
N ARG A 9 2.41 7.27 -44.37
CA ARG A 9 2.02 5.86 -44.20
C ARG A 9 1.30 5.62 -42.89
N LEU A 10 1.73 6.28 -41.82
CA LEU A 10 1.10 6.22 -40.50
C LEU A 10 -0.17 7.07 -40.41
N ASN A 11 -0.33 8.06 -41.30
CA ASN A 11 -1.29 9.16 -41.14
C ASN A 11 -1.18 9.71 -39.71
N LEU A 12 0.05 10.09 -39.36
CA LEU A 12 0.44 10.52 -38.02
C LEU A 12 0.05 11.99 -37.82
N SER A 13 -0.66 12.27 -36.73
CA SER A 13 -0.95 13.61 -36.25
C SER A 13 -0.46 13.76 -34.80
N THR A 14 -0.12 14.99 -34.41
CA THR A 14 0.27 15.29 -33.03
C THR A 14 -0.87 16.06 -32.37
N ASP A 15 -1.32 15.57 -31.21
CA ASP A 15 -2.30 16.25 -30.37
C ASP A 15 -1.90 16.12 -28.89
N LEU A 16 -0.88 16.87 -28.47
CA LEU A 16 -0.29 16.71 -27.15
C LEU A 16 -1.26 17.09 -26.02
N ILE A 17 -1.19 16.34 -24.92
CA ILE A 17 -1.78 16.76 -23.64
C ILE A 17 -1.08 18.07 -23.22
N LYS A 18 -1.81 19.06 -22.72
CA LYS A 18 -1.24 20.36 -22.33
C LYS A 18 -0.14 20.18 -21.28
N ALA A 19 1.01 20.83 -21.46
CA ALA A 19 2.06 20.86 -20.44
C ALA A 19 1.52 21.39 -19.10
N GLY A 20 1.85 20.70 -18.01
CA GLY A 20 1.33 20.99 -16.67
C GLY A 20 -0.03 20.38 -16.35
N ALA A 21 -0.67 19.65 -17.27
CA ALA A 21 -1.84 18.84 -16.93
C ALA A 21 -1.47 17.72 -15.94
N PRO A 22 -2.34 17.35 -14.97
CA PRO A 22 -2.02 16.34 -13.96
C PRO A 22 -1.56 14.99 -14.52
N ASN A 23 -2.09 14.58 -15.67
CA ASN A 23 -1.74 13.35 -16.35
C ASN A 23 -0.58 13.47 -17.36
N ARG A 24 0.04 14.65 -17.50
CA ARG A 24 1.30 14.85 -18.24
C ARG A 24 2.39 15.24 -17.25
N SER A 25 3.09 14.23 -16.74
CA SER A 25 4.01 14.39 -15.60
C SER A 25 5.20 15.31 -15.87
N GLY A 26 5.55 15.56 -17.14
CA GLY A 26 6.75 16.30 -17.54
C GLY A 26 8.07 15.62 -17.11
N ARG A 27 8.01 14.42 -16.53
CA ARG A 27 9.18 13.67 -16.06
C ARG A 27 9.92 13.10 -17.25
N ALA A 28 11.23 13.31 -17.30
CA ALA A 28 12.06 12.77 -18.38
C ALA A 28 12.09 11.23 -18.36
N ILE A 29 12.14 10.60 -19.53
CA ILE A 29 12.40 9.16 -19.69
C ILE A 29 13.50 8.91 -20.71
N THR A 30 14.24 7.82 -20.51
CA THR A 30 15.08 7.18 -21.52
C THR A 30 14.44 5.83 -21.81
N PRO A 31 13.61 5.70 -22.86
CA PRO A 31 12.84 4.48 -23.06
C PRO A 31 13.74 3.29 -23.39
N THR A 32 13.61 2.20 -22.65
CA THR A 32 14.26 0.91 -22.94
C THR A 32 13.28 -0.12 -23.51
N TYR A 33 11.97 0.13 -23.42
CA TYR A 33 10.90 -0.75 -23.90
C TYR A 33 9.84 -0.01 -24.74
N LEU A 34 9.10 -0.77 -25.54
CA LEU A 34 7.83 -0.35 -26.16
C LEU A 34 6.71 -1.24 -25.62
N THR A 35 5.63 -0.64 -25.09
CA THR A 35 4.53 -1.39 -24.50
C THR A 35 3.28 -1.30 -25.37
N ILE A 36 2.76 -2.45 -25.77
CA ILE A 36 1.57 -2.56 -26.63
C ILE A 36 0.32 -2.79 -25.78
N HIS A 37 -0.74 -2.05 -26.09
CA HIS A 37 -2.03 -2.09 -25.40
C HIS A 37 -3.19 -2.17 -26.38
N ASN A 38 -4.36 -2.58 -25.87
CA ASN A 38 -5.65 -2.34 -26.49
C ASN A 38 -6.44 -1.35 -25.63
N THR A 39 -7.16 -0.43 -26.29
CA THR A 39 -7.88 0.68 -25.62
C THR A 39 -8.97 0.25 -24.63
N ALA A 40 -9.38 -1.02 -24.63
CA ALA A 40 -10.50 -1.58 -23.88
C ALA A 40 -11.83 -0.87 -24.14
N ASN A 41 -11.99 -0.23 -25.30
CA ASN A 41 -13.19 0.53 -25.67
C ASN A 41 -13.78 0.05 -26.99
N ALA A 42 -14.72 -0.90 -26.90
CA ALA A 42 -15.44 -1.46 -28.04
C ALA A 42 -16.55 -0.54 -28.59
N SER A 43 -16.79 0.63 -27.98
CA SER A 43 -17.89 1.53 -28.37
C SER A 43 -17.69 2.09 -29.77
N ARG A 44 -18.72 2.06 -30.62
CA ARG A 44 -18.66 2.64 -31.98
C ARG A 44 -18.24 4.12 -31.92
N GLY A 45 -17.19 4.47 -32.65
CA GLY A 45 -16.64 5.83 -32.67
C GLY A 45 -15.50 6.08 -31.66
N ALA A 46 -15.08 5.07 -30.90
CA ALA A 46 -13.89 5.13 -30.06
C ALA A 46 -12.58 5.03 -30.88
N ASP A 47 -12.39 5.96 -31.82
CA ASP A 47 -11.22 6.06 -32.70
C ASP A 47 -10.03 6.79 -32.04
N ALA A 48 -8.93 6.97 -32.77
CA ALA A 48 -7.73 7.59 -32.21
C ALA A 48 -7.92 9.07 -31.81
N HIS A 49 -8.86 9.80 -32.44
CA HIS A 49 -9.14 11.19 -32.06
C HIS A 49 -10.02 11.28 -30.82
N MET A 50 -11.00 10.38 -30.66
CA MET A 50 -11.78 10.30 -29.43
C MET A 50 -10.86 10.09 -28.23
N HIS A 51 -9.90 9.17 -28.33
CA HIS A 51 -8.92 8.93 -27.28
C HIS A 51 -8.01 10.15 -27.02
N ALA A 52 -7.64 10.92 -28.06
CA ALA A 52 -6.94 12.19 -27.90
C ALA A 52 -7.76 13.22 -27.07
N GLN A 53 -9.07 13.29 -27.33
CA GLN A 53 -9.99 14.14 -26.57
C GLN A 53 -10.16 13.66 -25.12
N TYR A 54 -10.31 12.34 -24.93
CA TYR A 54 -10.42 11.71 -23.62
C TYR A 54 -9.21 12.03 -22.73
N LEU A 55 -7.98 11.92 -23.26
CA LEU A 55 -6.75 12.21 -22.52
C LEU A 55 -6.64 13.66 -22.02
N LYS A 56 -7.41 14.59 -22.61
CA LYS A 56 -7.50 15.99 -22.16
C LYS A 56 -8.68 16.24 -21.21
N GLY A 57 -9.61 15.30 -21.10
CA GLY A 57 -10.77 15.37 -20.23
C GLY A 57 -10.43 15.25 -18.74
N SER A 58 -11.38 15.63 -17.90
CA SER A 58 -11.23 15.60 -16.43
C SER A 58 -11.03 14.19 -15.88
N ASP A 59 -11.65 13.17 -16.48
CA ASP A 59 -11.53 11.77 -16.05
C ASP A 59 -10.08 11.25 -16.18
N ALA A 60 -9.46 11.43 -17.35
CA ALA A 60 -8.07 11.05 -17.58
C ALA A 60 -7.09 11.82 -16.69
N GLN A 61 -7.37 13.09 -16.40
CA GLN A 61 -6.58 13.91 -15.47
C GLN A 61 -6.69 13.42 -14.03
N GLN A 62 -7.90 13.12 -13.55
CA GLN A 62 -8.14 12.63 -12.18
C GLN A 62 -7.55 11.25 -11.95
N ARG A 63 -7.69 10.36 -12.93
CA ARG A 63 -7.12 9.00 -12.89
C ARG A 63 -5.61 8.96 -13.17
N LEU A 64 -5.01 10.11 -13.50
CA LEU A 64 -3.61 10.24 -13.89
C LEU A 64 -3.20 9.26 -15.01
N VAL A 65 -4.01 9.15 -16.07
CA VAL A 65 -3.77 8.23 -17.19
C VAL A 65 -3.26 8.97 -18.42
N SER A 66 -2.18 8.47 -19.03
CA SER A 66 -1.62 9.00 -20.28
C SER A 66 -0.70 8.01 -20.98
N TRP A 67 -0.64 8.06 -22.31
CA TRP A 67 0.23 7.23 -23.14
C TRP A 67 0.70 8.02 -24.37
N HIS A 68 1.71 7.51 -25.09
CA HIS A 68 2.36 8.27 -26.15
C HIS A 68 1.59 8.25 -27.46
N PHE A 69 1.00 7.13 -27.86
CA PHE A 69 0.30 7.00 -29.14
C PHE A 69 -1.01 6.23 -29.03
N THR A 70 -2.02 6.67 -29.78
CA THR A 70 -3.19 5.86 -30.11
C THR A 70 -3.22 5.58 -31.62
N VAL A 71 -3.51 4.33 -31.99
CA VAL A 71 -3.53 3.86 -33.38
C VAL A 71 -4.89 3.24 -33.71
N ASP A 72 -5.48 3.63 -34.84
CA ASP A 72 -6.66 2.97 -35.42
C ASP A 72 -6.37 2.47 -36.86
N ASP A 73 -7.38 2.00 -37.58
CA ASP A 73 -7.24 1.49 -38.94
C ASP A 73 -6.81 2.57 -39.96
N LYS A 74 -7.04 3.85 -39.64
CA LYS A 74 -6.90 4.99 -40.55
C LYS A 74 -5.77 5.95 -40.18
N ARG A 75 -5.39 6.07 -38.90
CA ARG A 75 -4.47 7.10 -38.40
C ARG A 75 -3.72 6.71 -37.13
N CYS A 76 -2.73 7.53 -36.79
CA CYS A 76 -2.04 7.51 -35.50
C CYS A 76 -2.04 8.92 -34.90
N VAL A 77 -2.29 9.03 -33.59
CA VAL A 77 -2.25 10.31 -32.86
C VAL A 77 -1.22 10.21 -31.74
N GLN A 78 -0.27 11.16 -31.71
CA GLN A 78 0.73 11.30 -30.65
C GLN A 78 0.23 12.25 -29.56
N HIS A 79 0.22 11.81 -28.31
CA HIS A 79 -0.29 12.57 -27.16
C HIS A 79 0.80 13.03 -26.18
N LEU A 80 1.98 12.40 -26.21
CA LEU A 80 3.14 12.76 -25.37
C LEU A 80 4.45 12.80 -26.17
N PRO A 81 5.41 13.66 -25.80
CA PRO A 81 6.78 13.57 -26.29
C PRO A 81 7.46 12.26 -25.86
N LEU A 82 8.37 11.71 -26.68
CA LEU A 82 9.07 10.46 -26.37
C LEU A 82 10.06 10.56 -25.20
N HIS A 83 10.49 11.77 -24.87
CA HIS A 83 11.36 12.02 -23.73
C HIS A 83 10.57 12.30 -22.45
N GLU A 84 9.24 12.20 -22.46
CA GLU A 84 8.38 12.37 -21.29
C GLU A 84 7.68 11.06 -20.89
N ARG A 85 7.56 10.84 -19.59
CA ARG A 85 6.90 9.69 -18.96
C ARG A 85 5.39 9.75 -19.13
N GLY A 86 4.82 8.67 -19.68
CA GLY A 86 3.39 8.37 -19.64
C GLY A 86 2.98 7.56 -18.40
N MET A 87 1.69 7.54 -18.11
CA MET A 87 1.06 6.76 -17.05
C MET A 87 0.10 5.73 -17.68
N HIS A 88 0.67 4.66 -18.27
CA HIS A 88 -0.06 3.68 -19.08
C HIS A 88 0.16 2.22 -18.69
N ALA A 89 1.29 1.87 -18.06
CA ALA A 89 1.72 0.49 -17.86
C ALA A 89 1.23 -0.16 -16.54
N GLY A 90 0.44 0.55 -15.73
CA GLY A 90 -0.07 0.06 -14.45
C GLY A 90 0.99 -0.11 -13.35
N THR A 91 2.29 -0.02 -13.67
CA THR A 91 3.41 -0.10 -12.71
C THR A 91 4.39 1.05 -12.88
N GLY A 92 5.13 1.37 -11.81
CA GLY A 92 6.17 2.42 -11.85
C GLY A 92 7.25 2.13 -12.90
N LEU A 93 7.74 0.89 -12.94
CA LEU A 93 8.78 0.44 -13.87
C LEU A 93 8.34 0.54 -15.33
N GLY A 94 7.15 0.03 -15.67
CA GLY A 94 6.67 0.08 -17.05
C GLY A 94 6.45 1.51 -17.53
N ASN A 95 5.96 2.39 -16.65
CA ASN A 95 5.79 3.81 -16.95
C ASN A 95 7.14 4.53 -17.13
N ALA A 96 8.14 4.21 -16.30
CA ALA A 96 9.44 4.88 -16.32
C ALA A 96 10.37 4.40 -17.45
N SER A 97 10.14 3.21 -18.01
CA SER A 97 11.05 2.56 -18.96
C SER A 97 10.46 2.36 -20.36
N SER A 98 9.19 2.69 -20.61
CA SER A 98 8.55 2.37 -21.89
C SER A 98 7.70 3.47 -22.54
N ILE A 99 7.56 3.35 -23.86
CA ILE A 99 6.62 4.14 -24.67
C ILE A 99 5.31 3.34 -24.83
N GLY A 100 4.18 3.95 -24.49
CA GLY A 100 2.85 3.33 -24.58
C GLY A 100 2.19 3.50 -25.94
N ILE A 101 1.76 2.39 -26.55
CA ILE A 101 1.05 2.35 -27.83
C ILE A 101 -0.31 1.66 -27.63
N GLU A 102 -1.39 2.43 -27.74
CA GLU A 102 -2.77 1.97 -27.61
C GLU A 102 -3.41 1.67 -28.97
N ILE A 103 -3.80 0.41 -29.21
CA ILE A 103 -4.49 -0.01 -30.44
C ILE A 103 -6.00 0.01 -30.20
N CYS A 104 -6.72 0.77 -31.03
CA CYS A 104 -8.18 0.86 -30.96
C CYS A 104 -8.85 -0.49 -31.29
N GLU A 105 -10.02 -0.72 -30.70
CA GLU A 105 -10.81 -1.95 -30.86
C GLU A 105 -12.31 -1.69 -31.01
N HIS A 106 -12.68 -0.47 -31.41
CA HIS A 106 -14.07 -0.06 -31.47
C HIS A 106 -14.88 -0.88 -32.49
N ALA A 107 -16.18 -1.02 -32.23
CA ALA A 107 -17.09 -1.67 -33.17
C ALA A 107 -17.02 -0.99 -34.57
N GLY A 108 -16.76 -1.80 -35.60
CA GLY A 108 -16.64 -1.36 -37.00
C GLY A 108 -15.23 -0.96 -37.44
N ILE A 109 -14.20 -1.16 -36.62
CA ILE A 109 -12.79 -1.00 -37.02
C ILE A 109 -12.31 -2.18 -37.88
N ASP A 110 -11.45 -1.91 -38.87
CA ASP A 110 -10.61 -2.97 -39.46
C ASP A 110 -9.43 -3.27 -38.53
N GLN A 111 -9.60 -4.29 -37.67
CA GLN A 111 -8.60 -4.65 -36.68
C GLN A 111 -7.27 -5.09 -37.30
N ALA A 112 -7.30 -5.74 -38.47
CA ALA A 112 -6.08 -6.17 -39.15
C ALA A 112 -5.29 -4.97 -39.65
N ALA A 113 -5.97 -3.98 -40.24
CA ALA A 113 -5.35 -2.72 -40.65
C ALA A 113 -4.80 -1.92 -39.45
N ALA A 114 -5.54 -1.86 -38.34
CA ALA A 114 -5.09 -1.21 -37.10
C ALA A 114 -3.83 -1.88 -36.53
N ASN A 115 -3.80 -3.22 -36.47
CA ASN A 115 -2.64 -3.99 -36.02
C ASN A 115 -1.44 -3.79 -36.94
N GLN A 116 -1.64 -3.76 -38.27
CA GLN A 116 -0.56 -3.51 -39.23
C GLN A 116 0.03 -2.11 -39.08
N ARG A 117 -0.83 -1.09 -38.88
CA ARG A 117 -0.39 0.29 -38.64
C ARG A 117 0.38 0.43 -37.33
N ALA A 118 -0.08 -0.24 -36.27
CA ALA A 118 0.61 -0.27 -34.98
C ALA A 118 1.96 -0.99 -35.08
N ALA A 119 2.06 -2.05 -35.88
CA ALA A 119 3.32 -2.74 -36.16
C ALA A 119 4.33 -1.84 -36.91
N LEU A 120 3.85 -1.06 -37.89
CA LEU A 120 4.67 -0.06 -38.59
C LEU A 120 5.18 1.03 -37.64
N LEU A 121 4.32 1.55 -36.75
CA LEU A 121 4.71 2.54 -35.74
C LEU A 121 5.76 1.96 -34.78
N THR A 122 5.55 0.73 -34.32
CA THR A 122 6.47 0.03 -33.41
C THR A 122 7.83 -0.16 -34.07
N ALA A 123 7.88 -0.61 -35.33
CA ALA A 123 9.12 -0.77 -36.08
C ALA A 123 9.87 0.56 -36.28
N ALA A 124 9.13 1.65 -36.52
CA ALA A 124 9.71 2.99 -36.60
C ALA A 124 10.31 3.46 -35.26
N LEU A 125 9.62 3.21 -34.15
CA LEU A 125 10.09 3.59 -32.81
C LEU A 125 11.31 2.76 -32.38
N LEU A 126 11.34 1.45 -32.68
CA LEU A 126 12.51 0.61 -32.43
C LEU A 126 13.77 1.18 -33.11
N ARG A 127 13.64 1.62 -34.37
CA ARG A 127 14.76 2.25 -35.10
C ARG A 127 15.13 3.62 -34.55
N HIS A 128 14.14 4.42 -34.17
CA HIS A 128 14.37 5.77 -33.65
C HIS A 128 15.06 5.76 -32.28
N LEU A 129 14.73 4.77 -31.44
CA LEU A 129 15.23 4.64 -30.06
C LEU A 129 16.41 3.66 -29.94
N ASP A 130 16.86 3.07 -31.05
CA ASP A 130 17.90 2.03 -31.10
C ASP A 130 17.61 0.83 -30.17
N LEU A 131 16.37 0.32 -30.24
CA LEU A 131 15.89 -0.80 -29.41
C LEU A 131 15.77 -2.09 -30.22
N ALA A 132 16.10 -3.21 -29.57
CA ALA A 132 15.88 -4.54 -30.13
C ALA A 132 14.39 -4.92 -30.09
N ILE A 133 13.94 -5.77 -31.02
CA ILE A 133 12.55 -6.26 -31.05
C ILE A 133 12.14 -7.01 -29.77
N ALA A 134 13.11 -7.58 -29.03
CA ALA A 134 12.89 -8.21 -27.73
C ALA A 134 12.39 -7.24 -26.65
N HIS A 135 12.56 -5.93 -26.86
CA HIS A 135 12.07 -4.88 -25.96
C HIS A 135 10.64 -4.41 -26.30
N VAL A 136 9.94 -5.10 -27.22
CA VAL A 136 8.51 -4.90 -27.44
C VAL A 136 7.74 -5.89 -26.58
N VAL A 137 7.04 -5.38 -25.58
CA VAL A 137 6.33 -6.19 -24.58
C VAL A 137 4.83 -5.86 -24.55
N PRO A 138 3.95 -6.83 -24.24
CA PRO A 138 2.56 -6.55 -23.95
C PRO A 138 2.44 -5.84 -22.58
N HIS A 139 1.37 -5.09 -22.34
CA HIS A 139 1.09 -4.54 -21.01
C HIS A 139 1.07 -5.62 -19.90
N GLN A 140 0.64 -6.84 -20.21
CA GLN A 140 0.70 -8.00 -19.32
C GLN A 140 2.08 -8.24 -18.69
N HIS A 141 3.16 -7.89 -19.40
CA HIS A 141 4.53 -8.01 -18.88
C HIS A 141 4.76 -7.18 -17.61
N TRP A 142 4.07 -6.04 -17.48
CA TRP A 142 4.28 -5.10 -16.39
C TRP A 142 3.36 -5.37 -15.20
N SER A 143 2.05 -5.51 -15.46
CA SER A 143 1.03 -5.53 -14.41
C SER A 143 0.33 -6.88 -14.25
N GLY A 144 0.68 -7.88 -15.07
CA GLY A 144 -0.06 -9.14 -15.17
C GLY A 144 -1.43 -9.01 -15.85
N LYS A 145 -1.94 -7.79 -16.05
CA LYS A 145 -3.22 -7.53 -16.72
C LYS A 145 -3.23 -8.15 -18.12
N ARG A 146 -4.29 -8.88 -18.46
CA ARG A 146 -4.49 -9.43 -19.81
C ARG A 146 -4.76 -8.30 -20.81
N CYS A 147 -3.70 -7.65 -21.27
CA CYS A 147 -3.68 -6.58 -22.26
C CYS A 147 -2.34 -6.65 -23.01
N PRO A 148 -2.30 -6.53 -24.36
CA PRO A 148 -3.38 -6.31 -25.31
C PRO A 148 -4.16 -7.60 -25.59
N HIS A 149 -5.40 -7.71 -25.08
CA HIS A 149 -6.15 -8.97 -25.07
C HIS A 149 -6.46 -9.48 -26.48
N LEU A 150 -6.78 -8.60 -27.45
CA LEU A 150 -7.05 -9.04 -28.83
C LEU A 150 -5.84 -9.66 -29.51
N LEU A 151 -4.62 -9.20 -29.18
CA LEU A 151 -3.39 -9.79 -29.71
C LEU A 151 -3.01 -11.06 -28.96
N LEU A 152 -3.15 -11.07 -27.63
CA LEU A 152 -2.88 -12.24 -26.79
C LEU A 152 -3.81 -13.43 -27.12
N ASP A 153 -5.07 -13.12 -27.46
CA ASP A 153 -6.10 -14.11 -27.78
C ASP A 153 -6.07 -14.55 -29.25
N SER A 154 -5.31 -13.84 -30.09
CA SER A 154 -5.12 -14.20 -31.49
C SER A 154 -4.23 -15.44 -31.65
N LYS A 155 -4.39 -16.14 -32.78
CA LYS A 155 -3.57 -17.31 -33.10
C LYS A 155 -2.10 -16.90 -33.26
N GLY A 156 -1.29 -17.21 -32.25
CA GLY A 156 0.13 -16.84 -32.18
C GLY A 156 0.46 -15.80 -31.11
N GLY A 157 -0.52 -15.31 -30.34
CA GLY A 157 -0.34 -14.37 -29.22
C GLY A 157 0.44 -13.12 -29.62
N ILE A 158 1.20 -12.57 -28.66
CA ILE A 158 2.08 -11.42 -28.92
C ILE A 158 3.13 -11.71 -30.01
N SER A 159 3.58 -12.96 -30.15
CA SER A 159 4.52 -13.37 -31.19
C SER A 159 3.98 -13.18 -32.61
N GLY A 160 2.65 -13.24 -32.80
CA GLY A 160 1.99 -12.90 -34.06
C GLY A 160 2.20 -11.43 -34.43
N PHE A 161 2.02 -10.52 -33.47
CA PHE A 161 2.28 -9.10 -33.65
C PHE A 161 3.77 -8.80 -33.90
N LEU A 162 4.67 -9.45 -33.16
CA LEU A 162 6.12 -9.29 -33.38
C LEU A 162 6.57 -9.72 -34.78
N LYS A 163 5.89 -10.69 -35.42
CA LYS A 163 6.15 -11.03 -36.83
C LYS A 163 5.80 -9.88 -37.77
N LEU A 164 4.68 -9.19 -37.52
CA LEU A 164 4.30 -7.98 -38.29
C LEU A 164 5.33 -6.86 -38.09
N VAL A 165 5.77 -6.63 -36.85
CA VAL A 165 6.81 -5.63 -36.53
C VAL A 165 8.11 -5.96 -37.26
N LYS A 166 8.54 -7.23 -37.26
CA LYS A 166 9.74 -7.68 -37.96
C LYS A 166 9.64 -7.49 -39.47
N ALA A 167 8.46 -7.74 -40.06
CA ALA A 167 8.22 -7.53 -41.48
C ALA A 167 8.31 -6.03 -41.85
N GLU A 168 7.71 -5.14 -41.06
CA GLU A 168 7.82 -3.69 -41.27
C GLU A 168 9.25 -3.17 -41.03
N LEU A 169 9.96 -3.71 -40.04
CA LEU A 169 11.36 -3.35 -39.79
C LEU A 169 12.27 -3.67 -40.98
N ALA A 170 12.00 -4.75 -41.71
CA ALA A 170 12.73 -5.16 -42.91
C ALA A 170 12.43 -4.27 -44.14
N THR A 171 11.23 -3.67 -44.22
CA THR A 171 10.81 -2.83 -45.37
C THR A 171 11.11 -1.35 -45.15
N LEU A 172 11.33 -0.91 -43.91
CA LEU A 172 11.69 0.48 -43.61
C LEU A 172 13.10 0.81 -44.13
N PRO A 173 13.31 1.89 -44.91
CA PRO A 173 14.65 2.31 -45.33
C PRO A 173 15.47 2.84 -44.14
N ALA A 174 16.80 2.65 -44.18
CA ALA A 174 17.71 3.04 -43.10
C ALA A 174 17.67 4.55 -42.77
N THR A 175 17.22 5.38 -43.71
CA THR A 175 17.08 6.83 -43.59
C THR A 175 15.68 7.30 -43.15
N ALA A 176 14.75 6.39 -42.88
CA ALA A 176 13.40 6.75 -42.44
C ALA A 176 13.44 7.45 -41.08
N THR A 177 13.25 8.76 -41.07
CA THR A 177 13.16 9.56 -39.83
C THR A 177 11.68 9.72 -39.46
N LEU A 178 11.32 9.36 -38.23
CA LEU A 178 9.97 9.61 -37.70
C LEU A 178 9.90 11.09 -37.29
N ALA A 179 9.17 11.90 -38.05
CA ALA A 179 8.93 13.30 -37.70
C ALA A 179 7.96 13.35 -36.52
N LEU A 180 8.49 13.44 -35.30
CA LEU A 180 7.73 13.50 -34.05
C LEU A 180 7.79 14.89 -33.44
N ALA A 181 6.75 15.26 -32.68
CA ALA A 181 6.78 16.48 -31.92
C ALA A 181 7.77 16.36 -30.74
N THR A 182 8.71 17.29 -30.66
CA THR A 182 9.70 17.38 -29.58
C THR A 182 9.39 18.50 -28.59
N HIS A 183 8.56 19.50 -28.91
CA HIS A 183 8.16 20.58 -27.99
C HIS A 183 6.75 21.15 -28.31
N ASP A 184 6.11 21.75 -27.31
CA ASP A 184 4.84 22.48 -27.44
C ASP A 184 5.05 23.72 -28.33
N ASN A 185 4.48 23.74 -29.54
CA ASN A 185 4.60 24.89 -30.44
C ASN A 185 3.83 26.10 -29.91
N GLY A 186 4.55 27.03 -29.28
CA GLY A 186 4.08 28.34 -28.85
C GLY A 186 5.12 29.44 -29.08
N ASN A 187 5.18 29.97 -30.31
CA ASN A 187 5.55 31.34 -30.68
C ASN A 187 6.85 31.96 -30.08
N SER A 188 7.99 31.88 -30.81
CA SER A 188 8.94 33.01 -30.90
C SER A 188 9.90 32.86 -32.09
N LYS A 189 10.08 33.96 -32.82
CA LYS A 189 11.05 34.11 -33.91
C LYS A 189 12.45 34.25 -33.32
N GLY A 190 13.43 33.47 -33.80
CA GLY A 190 14.85 33.68 -33.48
C GLY A 190 15.75 32.58 -34.06
N THR A 191 16.56 32.95 -35.04
CA THR A 191 17.65 32.24 -35.76
C THR A 191 18.29 30.98 -35.13
N PRO A 192 18.59 29.92 -35.91
CA PRO A 192 19.30 28.74 -35.43
C PRO A 192 20.83 28.95 -35.43
N ALA A 193 21.46 28.85 -34.24
CA ALA A 193 22.91 28.70 -34.11
C ALA A 193 23.29 27.21 -34.04
N LYS A 194 24.22 26.80 -34.90
CA LYS A 194 24.78 25.45 -35.00
C LYS A 194 25.64 25.12 -33.79
N HIS A 195 25.46 23.94 -33.18
CA HIS A 195 26.51 23.30 -32.38
C HIS A 195 26.70 21.84 -32.79
N LYS A 196 27.97 21.53 -33.14
CA LYS A 196 28.50 20.22 -33.51
C LYS A 196 28.64 19.33 -32.27
N ALA A 197 28.24 18.07 -32.36
CA ALA A 197 28.60 17.02 -31.42
C ALA A 197 29.99 16.43 -31.76
N PRO A 198 30.87 16.14 -30.78
CA PRO A 198 32.09 15.39 -31.01
C PRO A 198 31.85 13.87 -30.88
N ALA A 199 32.57 13.12 -31.71
CA ALA A 199 32.51 11.67 -31.86
C ALA A 199 32.98 10.91 -30.60
N ARG A 200 32.31 9.79 -30.29
CA ARG A 200 32.73 8.85 -29.24
C ARG A 200 33.07 7.50 -29.87
N ALA A 201 34.29 7.03 -29.60
CA ALA A 201 34.85 5.78 -30.08
C ALA A 201 34.19 4.55 -29.42
N ALA A 202 34.10 3.48 -30.21
CA ALA A 202 33.52 2.19 -29.85
C ALA A 202 34.42 1.36 -28.92
N ALA A 203 33.79 0.58 -28.03
CA ALA A 203 34.38 -0.58 -27.37
C ALA A 203 33.40 -1.78 -27.49
N PRO A 204 33.90 -3.02 -27.61
CA PRO A 204 33.14 -4.14 -28.15
C PRO A 204 32.24 -4.85 -27.12
N ALA A 205 31.12 -5.40 -27.60
CA ALA A 205 30.20 -6.22 -26.85
C ALA A 205 30.76 -7.64 -26.58
N PRO A 206 30.47 -8.26 -25.43
CA PRO A 206 30.60 -9.70 -25.25
C PRO A 206 29.40 -10.44 -25.88
N THR A 207 29.72 -11.51 -26.59
CA THR A 207 28.85 -12.38 -27.38
C THR A 207 27.95 -13.30 -26.56
N ASP A 208 26.68 -13.39 -26.98
CA ASP A 208 25.71 -14.43 -26.62
C ASP A 208 26.08 -15.82 -27.16
N GLN A 209 25.92 -16.85 -26.33
CA GLN A 209 25.52 -18.21 -26.74
C GLN A 209 24.53 -18.74 -25.67
N LEU A 210 23.22 -18.61 -25.88
CA LEU A 210 22.30 -19.61 -26.48
C LEU A 210 22.20 -20.94 -25.69
N PHE A 211 21.15 -21.07 -24.88
CA PHE A 211 20.46 -22.36 -24.67
C PHE A 211 19.17 -22.34 -25.48
N ALA A 212 19.19 -23.11 -26.57
CA ALA A 212 18.02 -23.45 -27.37
C ALA A 212 17.25 -24.58 -26.68
N LEU A 213 15.94 -24.42 -26.56
CA LEU A 213 15.00 -25.49 -26.19
C LEU A 213 14.77 -26.36 -27.42
N ASP A 214 15.00 -27.67 -27.31
CA ASP A 214 14.57 -28.67 -28.27
C ASP A 214 13.23 -29.30 -27.88
N ALA A 215 12.61 -29.89 -28.89
CA ALA A 215 11.18 -30.12 -28.96
C ALA A 215 10.82 -31.59 -28.75
N GLU A 216 11.03 -32.16 -27.56
CA GLU A 216 10.29 -33.33 -27.07
C GLU A 216 10.26 -33.30 -25.54
N GLY A 217 9.15 -32.84 -24.95
CA GLY A 217 9.03 -32.75 -23.50
C GLY A 217 9.03 -34.13 -22.84
N THR A 218 10.06 -34.43 -22.02
CA THR A 218 10.01 -35.41 -20.93
C THR A 218 11.04 -35.13 -19.84
N SER A 219 10.57 -35.36 -18.61
CA SER A 219 11.24 -35.30 -17.31
C SER A 219 12.38 -36.31 -17.14
N LEU A 220 13.39 -35.97 -16.32
CA LEU A 220 14.00 -36.93 -15.40
C LEU A 220 14.69 -36.24 -14.21
N ASP A 221 14.15 -36.55 -13.04
CA ASP A 221 14.71 -36.41 -11.71
C ASP A 221 16.17 -36.88 -11.61
N THR A 222 16.93 -36.38 -10.62
CA THR A 222 17.10 -37.04 -9.29
C THR A 222 18.46 -36.68 -8.65
N VAL A 223 18.44 -36.51 -7.31
CA VAL A 223 19.49 -36.87 -6.31
C VAL A 223 20.56 -35.83 -5.87
N ARG A 224 20.37 -35.39 -4.61
CA ARG A 224 21.29 -35.22 -3.45
C ARG A 224 22.35 -34.10 -3.47
N SER A 225 22.34 -33.19 -2.47
CA SER A 225 23.08 -33.29 -1.17
C SER A 225 24.53 -33.69 -1.40
N THR A 226 25.57 -32.89 -1.12
CA THR A 226 26.06 -32.33 0.16
C THR A 226 27.25 -31.42 -0.26
N ASP A 227 27.53 -30.24 0.29
CA ASP A 227 28.43 -30.02 1.43
C ASP A 227 28.64 -28.52 1.67
N CYS A 228 28.70 -28.14 2.95
CA CYS A 228 29.13 -26.84 3.44
C CYS A 228 30.63 -26.61 3.22
N ILE A 229 31.04 -25.40 2.82
CA ILE A 229 32.40 -24.91 3.06
C ILE A 229 32.36 -23.47 3.60
N THR A 230 32.63 -23.37 4.90
CA THR A 230 33.11 -22.19 5.64
C THR A 230 34.42 -21.66 5.05
N VAL A 231 34.55 -20.34 4.86
CA VAL A 231 35.83 -19.68 4.55
C VAL A 231 36.29 -18.87 5.76
N SER A 232 37.41 -19.30 6.36
CA SER A 232 38.06 -18.65 7.49
C SER A 232 39.04 -17.56 7.04
N LEU A 233 39.04 -16.46 7.80
CA LEU A 233 40.07 -15.42 7.83
C LEU A 233 41.41 -15.96 8.35
N ALA A 234 42.51 -15.72 7.61
CA ALA A 234 43.79 -15.23 8.14
C ALA A 234 44.89 -15.24 7.06
N SER A 235 45.61 -14.12 6.88
CA SER A 235 47.06 -14.17 6.82
C SER A 235 47.69 -12.81 7.16
N LYS A 236 48.74 -12.88 7.99
CA LYS A 236 49.65 -11.80 8.37
C LYS A 236 50.70 -11.60 7.26
N GLY A 237 51.16 -10.36 7.04
CA GLY A 237 52.53 -10.17 6.54
C GLY A 237 52.92 -8.80 5.98
N LYS A 238 53.70 -8.07 6.79
CA LYS A 238 54.88 -7.25 6.46
C LYS A 238 54.73 -5.79 5.97
N LYS A 239 55.33 -4.91 6.78
CA LYS A 239 55.64 -3.49 6.56
C LYS A 239 56.67 -3.30 5.43
N THR A 240 56.40 -2.33 4.55
CA THR A 240 57.42 -1.47 3.93
C THR A 240 56.91 -0.04 3.95
N ALA A 241 57.75 0.87 4.47
CA ALA A 241 57.49 2.30 4.48
C ALA A 241 57.78 2.86 3.08
N GLY A 242 56.79 3.55 2.51
CA GLY A 242 56.89 4.33 1.28
C GLY A 242 55.93 5.50 1.39
N ASN A 243 56.47 6.69 1.58
CA ASN A 243 55.75 7.96 1.54
C ASN A 243 55.13 8.13 0.15
N ASN A 244 53.79 8.19 0.07
CA ASN A 244 53.05 8.93 -0.95
C ASN A 244 51.64 9.20 -0.44
N SER A 245 51.45 10.44 0.03
CA SER A 245 50.15 11.09 0.15
C SER A 245 49.47 11.23 -1.22
N THR A 246 48.13 11.34 -1.20
CA THR A 246 47.18 11.70 -2.27
C THR A 246 46.58 10.56 -3.12
N ALA A 247 45.42 10.05 -2.67
CA ALA A 247 44.18 9.83 -3.44
C ALA A 247 43.23 8.93 -2.63
N ALA A 248 42.32 9.52 -1.84
CA ALA A 248 41.23 8.78 -1.21
C ALA A 248 40.11 8.61 -2.24
N ASN A 249 40.01 7.44 -2.88
CA ASN A 249 38.81 7.04 -3.61
C ASN A 249 37.64 6.97 -2.60
N SER A 250 36.59 7.76 -2.83
CA SER A 250 35.37 7.74 -2.02
C SER A 250 34.61 6.41 -2.24
N ASN A 251 34.76 5.47 -1.31
CA ASN A 251 34.07 4.16 -1.34
C ASN A 251 32.68 4.22 -0.66
N TYR A 252 32.00 5.38 -0.66
CA TYR A 252 30.69 5.59 -0.04
C TYR A 252 29.58 5.55 -1.09
N LEU A 253 28.45 4.90 -0.78
CA LEU A 253 27.28 4.86 -1.67
C LEU A 253 26.49 6.17 -1.56
N LEU A 254 26.17 6.78 -2.71
CA LEU A 254 25.52 8.10 -2.83
C LEU A 254 24.17 7.97 -3.55
N ASP A 255 23.15 7.51 -2.84
CA ASP A 255 21.87 7.09 -3.40
C ASP A 255 20.64 7.69 -2.70
N ALA A 256 20.81 8.78 -1.91
CA ALA A 256 19.68 9.54 -1.42
C ALA A 256 18.89 10.12 -2.61
N ARG A 257 17.56 10.01 -2.56
CA ARG A 257 16.70 10.55 -3.62
C ARG A 257 15.96 11.80 -3.16
N PRO A 258 15.76 12.78 -4.05
CA PRO A 258 14.87 13.90 -3.79
C PRO A 258 13.45 13.43 -3.49
N ASP A 259 12.78 14.08 -2.55
CA ASP A 259 11.39 13.80 -2.24
C ASP A 259 10.50 14.06 -3.46
N THR A 260 9.56 13.16 -3.74
CA THR A 260 8.45 13.41 -4.68
C THR A 260 7.65 14.63 -4.21
N LEU A 261 6.94 15.33 -5.10
CA LEU A 261 6.10 16.45 -4.68
C LEU A 261 4.81 15.91 -4.01
N ASP A 262 4.60 16.21 -2.73
CA ASP A 262 3.39 15.86 -1.97
C ASP A 262 2.75 17.15 -1.45
N PHE A 263 1.53 17.47 -1.92
CA PHE A 263 0.81 18.69 -1.56
C PHE A 263 0.35 18.72 -0.09
N ARG A 264 0.48 17.61 0.64
CA ARG A 264 0.16 17.52 2.07
C ARG A 264 1.34 17.89 2.96
N ASP A 265 2.55 18.07 2.39
CA ASP A 265 3.70 18.57 3.14
C ASP A 265 3.37 19.97 3.69
N ILE A 266 3.37 20.11 5.02
CA ILE A 266 3.16 21.41 5.66
C ILE A 266 4.47 22.18 5.61
N LEU A 267 4.44 23.36 4.97
CA LEU A 267 5.60 24.24 4.90
C LEU A 267 5.85 24.93 6.25
N PHE A 268 7.12 25.01 6.64
CA PHE A 268 7.55 25.78 7.80
C PHE A 268 7.24 27.27 7.57
N THR A 269 6.62 27.88 8.58
CA THR A 269 6.34 29.32 8.60
C THR A 269 7.14 29.96 9.75
N PRO A 270 8.01 30.94 9.46
CA PRO A 270 8.83 31.60 10.48
C PRO A 270 8.03 32.27 11.60
N THR A 271 8.52 32.22 12.84
CA THR A 271 7.85 32.78 14.04
C THR A 271 8.22 34.23 14.36
N LEU A 272 8.90 34.93 13.44
CA LEU A 272 9.46 36.28 13.63
C LEU A 272 10.46 36.40 14.80
N ARG A 273 11.03 35.29 15.26
CA ARG A 273 12.14 35.30 16.22
C ARG A 273 13.37 35.94 15.59
N GLU A 274 14.15 36.70 16.36
CA GLU A 274 15.40 37.27 15.90
C GLU A 274 16.36 36.19 15.39
N VAL A 275 16.85 36.38 14.17
CA VAL A 275 17.79 35.49 13.48
C VAL A 275 19.19 36.09 13.64
N PRO A 276 20.15 35.38 14.30
CA PRO A 276 21.52 35.85 14.42
C PRO A 276 22.18 36.10 13.05
N ALA A 277 23.12 37.04 12.96
CA ALA A 277 23.86 37.29 11.72
C ALA A 277 24.73 36.09 11.29
N ALA A 278 25.16 35.27 12.24
CA ALA A 278 25.87 34.02 12.00
C ALA A 278 25.61 33.01 13.13
N MET A 279 25.67 31.73 12.79
CA MET A 279 25.68 30.59 13.71
C MET A 279 26.94 29.78 13.44
N PRO A 280 28.07 30.09 14.09
CA PRO A 280 29.36 29.49 13.78
C PRO A 280 29.42 28.01 14.21
N LEU A 281 30.15 27.20 13.44
CA LEU A 281 30.35 25.77 13.72
C LEU A 281 30.82 25.51 15.17
N SER A 282 31.65 26.38 15.74
CA SER A 282 32.20 26.23 17.08
C SER A 282 31.12 26.20 18.18
N ASP A 283 30.00 26.89 17.99
CA ASP A 283 28.90 26.90 18.95
C ASP A 283 28.11 25.60 18.89
N TYR A 284 27.84 25.11 17.67
CA TYR A 284 27.27 23.78 17.50
C TYR A 284 28.18 22.70 18.09
N GLN A 285 29.49 22.73 17.85
CA GLN A 285 30.43 21.72 18.38
C GLN A 285 30.47 21.69 19.91
N LYS A 286 30.37 22.85 20.58
CA LYS A 286 30.24 22.91 22.05
C LYS A 286 28.95 22.24 22.51
N LEU A 287 27.83 22.53 21.86
CA LEU A 287 26.53 21.93 22.17
C LEU A 287 26.55 20.42 21.91
N ALA A 288 26.99 19.98 20.73
CA ALA A 288 27.14 18.59 20.35
C ALA A 288 28.00 17.81 21.36
N LYS A 289 29.14 18.37 21.78
CA LYS A 289 30.01 17.76 22.80
C LYS A 289 29.33 17.66 24.17
N ARG A 290 28.63 18.72 24.59
CA ARG A 290 27.86 18.72 25.86
C ARG A 290 26.73 17.68 25.84
N ASN A 291 26.11 17.53 24.68
CA ASN A 291 24.91 16.74 24.46
C ASN A 291 25.21 15.29 24.03
N GLY A 292 26.47 14.95 23.79
CA GLY A 292 26.88 13.62 23.34
C GLY A 292 26.46 13.29 21.91
N VAL A 293 26.33 14.29 21.02
CA VAL A 293 25.98 14.06 19.61
C VAL A 293 27.21 13.56 18.85
N PRO A 294 27.21 12.31 18.33
CA PRO A 294 28.36 11.75 17.64
C PRO A 294 28.45 12.23 16.18
N VAL A 295 29.68 12.25 15.63
CA VAL A 295 29.89 12.21 14.18
C VAL A 295 29.84 10.75 13.77
N LEU A 296 28.81 10.37 13.01
CA LEU A 296 28.55 8.99 12.62
C LEU A 296 29.34 8.60 11.35
N ASP A 297 29.47 7.30 11.11
CA ASP A 297 30.05 6.73 9.89
C ASP A 297 29.11 5.67 9.33
N GLN A 298 28.51 5.94 8.18
CA GLN A 298 27.56 5.03 7.52
C GLN A 298 28.24 3.84 6.84
N GLY A 299 29.57 3.85 6.72
CA GLY A 299 30.29 2.82 5.97
C GLY A 299 29.90 2.79 4.49
N ARG A 300 29.76 1.59 3.91
CA ARG A 300 29.55 1.44 2.45
C ARG A 300 28.08 1.35 2.03
N GLU A 301 27.15 1.37 2.97
CA GLU A 301 25.71 1.24 2.69
C GLU A 301 25.10 2.61 2.33
N GLY A 302 24.02 2.60 1.53
CA GLY A 302 23.21 3.77 1.17
C GLY A 302 22.36 4.36 2.31
N ALA A 303 22.85 4.27 3.55
CA ALA A 303 22.08 4.56 4.77
C ALA A 303 22.06 6.05 5.17
N CYS A 304 22.56 6.94 4.33
CA CYS A 304 22.78 8.36 4.66
C CYS A 304 21.54 9.07 5.23
N THR A 305 20.35 8.79 4.73
CA THR A 305 19.09 9.39 5.22
C THR A 305 18.84 9.11 6.69
N GLY A 306 19.02 7.87 7.15
CA GLY A 306 18.86 7.49 8.55
C GLY A 306 19.96 8.08 9.44
N PHE A 307 21.20 8.10 8.96
CA PHE A 307 22.35 8.64 9.70
C PHE A 307 22.29 10.16 9.88
N ALA A 308 21.89 10.89 8.84
CA ALA A 308 21.67 12.32 8.91
C ALA A 308 20.49 12.66 9.84
N LEU A 309 19.39 11.89 9.79
CA LEU A 309 18.25 12.09 10.68
C LEU A 309 18.60 11.73 12.15
N ALA A 310 19.43 10.70 12.38
CA ALA A 310 19.93 10.35 13.71
C ALA A 310 20.75 11.49 14.32
N THR A 311 21.57 12.16 13.52
CA THR A 311 22.32 13.36 13.96
C THR A 311 21.36 14.44 14.47
N VAL A 312 20.32 14.73 13.69
CA VAL A 312 19.27 15.70 14.04
C VAL A 312 18.53 15.27 15.31
N ALA A 313 18.13 14.01 15.42
CA ALA A 313 17.44 13.47 16.58
C ALA A 313 18.28 13.54 17.86
N ASN A 314 19.56 13.14 17.78
CA ASN A 314 20.50 13.19 18.90
C ASN A 314 20.75 14.63 19.36
N PHE A 315 20.87 15.57 18.43
CA PHE A 315 20.98 16.98 18.77
C PHE A 315 19.76 17.50 19.54
N LEU A 316 18.55 17.17 19.09
CA LEU A 316 17.32 17.57 19.77
C LEU A 316 17.13 16.88 21.12
N LEU A 317 17.52 15.62 21.25
CA LEU A 317 17.43 14.87 22.50
C LEU A 317 18.36 15.44 23.57
N GLY A 318 19.58 15.81 23.19
CA GLY A 318 20.52 16.41 24.11
C GLY A 318 20.13 17.80 24.61
N GLN A 319 19.17 18.46 23.96
CA GLN A 319 18.58 19.72 24.46
C GLN A 319 17.52 19.49 25.56
N ARG A 320 17.09 18.25 25.81
CA ARG A 320 16.18 17.94 26.92
C ARG A 320 16.91 18.04 28.26
N ALA A 321 16.15 18.34 29.32
CA ALA A 321 16.67 18.43 30.68
C ALA A 321 17.31 17.12 31.17
N GLN A 322 16.86 15.98 30.65
CA GLN A 322 17.45 14.66 30.85
C GLN A 322 17.89 14.10 29.48
N PRO A 323 19.20 14.17 29.15
CA PRO A 323 19.72 13.64 27.89
C PRO A 323 19.52 12.13 27.81
N CYS A 324 18.97 11.63 26.71
CA CYS A 324 18.81 10.20 26.44
C CYS A 324 20.05 9.62 25.74
N GLN A 325 20.14 8.29 25.66
CA GLN A 325 21.15 7.62 24.84
C GLN A 325 21.01 8.00 23.35
N PRO A 326 22.10 7.93 22.56
CA PRO A 326 22.03 8.13 21.12
C PRO A 326 21.04 7.16 20.46
N VAL A 327 20.27 7.66 19.49
CA VAL A 327 19.28 6.89 18.74
C VAL A 327 19.92 6.03 17.65
N SER A 328 19.21 4.96 17.27
CA SER A 328 19.64 4.07 16.19
C SER A 328 19.54 4.74 14.83
N ALA A 329 20.67 4.95 14.17
CA ALA A 329 20.71 5.43 12.79
C ALA A 329 20.18 4.39 11.80
N ARG A 330 20.47 3.12 12.08
CA ARG A 330 20.03 2.00 11.25
C ARG A 330 18.51 1.79 11.32
N MET A 331 17.89 1.92 12.49
CA MET A 331 16.41 1.86 12.58
C MET A 331 15.77 2.97 11.73
N LEU A 332 16.28 4.20 11.78
CA LEU A 332 15.75 5.29 10.97
C LEU A 332 15.87 5.01 9.46
N TYR A 333 16.95 4.37 9.03
CA TYR A 333 17.13 3.98 7.63
C TYR A 333 16.25 2.79 7.22
N ASP A 334 16.15 1.74 8.05
CA ASP A 334 15.28 0.59 7.77
C ASP A 334 13.80 1.03 7.70
N MET A 335 13.38 1.94 8.61
CA MET A 335 12.06 2.55 8.54
C MET A 335 11.92 3.50 7.35
N ALA A 336 12.98 4.22 6.96
CA ALA A 336 12.94 5.05 5.75
C ALA A 336 12.58 4.22 4.52
N ARG A 337 13.20 3.06 4.35
CA ARG A 337 12.90 2.10 3.27
C ARG A 337 11.47 1.58 3.32
N ARG A 338 10.93 1.33 4.51
CA ARG A 338 9.56 0.83 4.72
C ARG A 338 8.47 1.81 4.26
N TYR A 339 8.73 3.11 4.36
CA TYR A 339 7.80 4.18 4.00
C TYR A 339 8.18 4.91 2.72
N ASP A 340 9.23 4.45 2.04
CA ASP A 340 9.66 5.12 0.85
C ASP A 340 8.63 4.94 -0.26
N GLU A 341 8.48 5.98 -1.09
CA GLU A 341 7.46 6.03 -2.13
C GLU A 341 7.92 5.33 -3.42
N TRP A 342 9.04 4.60 -3.35
CA TRP A 342 9.73 3.95 -4.46
C TRP A 342 9.74 2.42 -4.29
N GLU A 343 8.56 1.79 -4.23
CA GLU A 343 8.44 0.32 -4.15
C GLU A 343 8.99 -0.38 -5.41
N GLY A 344 9.76 -1.46 -5.22
CA GLY A 344 10.11 -2.41 -6.28
C GLY A 344 11.36 -2.11 -7.10
N GLU A 345 12.13 -1.07 -6.79
CA GLU A 345 13.48 -0.91 -7.31
C GLU A 345 14.45 -1.67 -6.37
N GLY A 346 15.34 -2.53 -6.89
CA GLY A 346 16.35 -3.21 -6.06
C GLY A 346 17.47 -2.25 -5.63
N TYR A 347 17.15 -1.17 -4.92
CA TYR A 347 18.09 -0.10 -4.52
C TYR A 347 18.37 -0.09 -3.02
N GLU A 348 19.55 0.39 -2.64
CA GLU A 348 20.03 0.47 -1.25
C GLU A 348 19.82 1.87 -0.61
N GLY A 349 19.09 2.78 -1.24
CA GLY A 349 18.90 4.17 -0.77
C GLY A 349 17.57 4.40 -0.03
N SER A 350 17.28 5.65 0.33
CA SER A 350 15.91 6.09 0.66
C SER A 350 15.71 7.60 0.52
N SER A 351 14.47 8.08 0.68
CA SER A 351 14.10 9.52 0.70
C SER A 351 14.11 10.14 2.10
N ALA A 352 14.26 11.46 2.17
CA ALA A 352 14.19 12.22 3.42
C ALA A 352 12.79 12.14 4.04
N ARG A 353 11.74 12.25 3.22
CA ARG A 353 10.37 12.08 3.68
C ARG A 353 10.12 10.66 4.22
N GLY A 354 10.65 9.63 3.56
CA GLY A 354 10.56 8.25 4.05
C GLY A 354 11.09 8.11 5.47
N ALA A 355 12.29 8.65 5.74
CA ALA A 355 12.90 8.64 7.07
C ALA A 355 12.06 9.39 8.12
N ILE A 356 11.52 10.56 7.76
CA ILE A 356 10.63 11.35 8.63
C ILE A 356 9.33 10.61 8.91
N LYS A 357 8.70 10.00 7.90
CA LYS A 357 7.48 9.18 8.05
C LYS A 357 7.75 8.00 8.97
N GLY A 358 8.86 7.31 8.79
CA GLY A 358 9.30 6.22 9.67
C GLY A 358 9.41 6.66 11.13
N TRP A 359 10.12 7.76 11.39
CA TRP A 359 10.25 8.29 12.74
C TRP A 359 8.91 8.78 13.33
N HIS A 360 8.07 9.42 12.52
CA HIS A 360 6.73 9.87 12.94
C HIS A 360 5.82 8.70 13.32
N LYS A 361 5.88 7.60 12.58
CA LYS A 361 5.00 6.45 12.76
C LYS A 361 5.47 5.48 13.84
N HIS A 362 6.77 5.35 14.08
CA HIS A 362 7.31 4.35 15.01
C HIS A 362 8.09 4.92 16.19
N GLY A 363 8.52 6.18 16.13
CA GLY A 363 9.59 6.66 17.00
C GLY A 363 10.95 6.07 16.60
N VAL A 364 11.94 6.13 17.49
CA VAL A 364 13.27 5.56 17.25
C VAL A 364 13.87 5.04 18.57
N CYS A 365 14.40 3.82 18.56
CA CYS A 365 15.03 3.21 19.73
C CYS A 365 16.49 3.65 19.89
N ALA A 366 17.15 3.24 20.98
CA ALA A 366 18.55 3.54 21.20
C ALA A 366 19.46 2.73 20.25
N GLU A 367 20.63 3.27 19.91
CA GLU A 367 21.65 2.58 19.09
C GLU A 367 22.05 1.21 19.69
N GLN A 368 21.99 1.05 21.02
CA GLN A 368 22.30 -0.23 21.67
C GLN A 368 21.24 -1.30 21.45
N GLU A 369 19.98 -0.90 21.22
CA GLU A 369 18.83 -1.78 21.00
C GLU A 369 18.73 -2.21 19.52
N TRP A 370 19.23 -1.35 18.61
CA TRP A 370 19.28 -1.60 17.17
C TRP A 370 20.60 -1.10 16.58
N PRO A 371 21.69 -1.88 16.70
CA PRO A 371 23.04 -1.41 16.41
C PRO A 371 23.30 -1.26 14.91
N SER A 372 23.91 -0.16 14.49
CA SER A 372 24.21 0.09 13.08
C SER A 372 25.29 -0.83 12.51
N ILE A 373 26.00 -1.58 13.35
CA ILE A 373 27.02 -2.56 12.97
C ILE A 373 26.75 -3.89 13.68
N GLY A 374 26.72 -4.98 12.92
CA GLY A 374 26.87 -6.33 13.46
C GLY A 374 25.63 -6.95 14.09
N SER A 375 24.45 -6.81 13.48
CA SER A 375 23.29 -7.63 13.87
C SER A 375 23.30 -8.99 13.14
N PRO A 376 23.62 -10.12 13.81
CA PRO A 376 23.68 -11.44 13.18
C PRO A 376 22.31 -11.98 12.73
N ASN A 377 21.19 -11.41 13.22
CA ASN A 377 19.82 -11.88 12.91
C ASN A 377 19.00 -10.85 12.10
N GLY A 378 19.65 -9.81 11.57
CA GLY A 378 18.97 -8.68 10.92
C GLY A 378 18.33 -7.71 11.92
N HIS A 379 17.61 -6.74 11.38
CA HIS A 379 17.07 -5.58 12.07
C HIS A 379 15.54 -5.65 12.03
N ARG A 380 14.89 -5.98 13.14
CA ARG A 380 13.46 -6.35 13.17
C ARG A 380 12.68 -5.60 14.23
N LEU A 381 11.49 -5.10 13.88
CA LEU A 381 10.66 -4.30 14.78
C LEU A 381 9.74 -5.19 15.62
N THR A 382 10.29 -5.76 16.70
CA THR A 382 9.54 -6.52 17.72
C THR A 382 8.62 -5.61 18.54
N GLY A 383 7.68 -6.18 19.30
CA GLY A 383 6.82 -5.41 20.20
C GLY A 383 7.62 -4.59 21.22
N GLU A 384 8.67 -5.19 21.79
CA GLU A 384 9.58 -4.53 22.74
C GLU A 384 10.32 -3.35 22.10
N LEU A 385 10.88 -3.54 20.90
CA LEU A 385 11.58 -2.48 20.17
C LEU A 385 10.64 -1.37 19.71
N ALA A 386 9.41 -1.70 19.30
CA ALA A 386 8.38 -0.72 19.00
C ALA A 386 8.02 0.12 20.24
N GLN A 387 7.92 -0.52 21.41
CA GLN A 387 7.68 0.17 22.67
C GLN A 387 8.87 1.05 23.07
N ALA A 388 10.11 0.58 22.93
CA ALA A 388 11.31 1.37 23.19
C ALA A 388 11.36 2.60 22.26
N ALA A 389 11.10 2.40 20.96
CA ALA A 389 11.09 3.46 19.96
C ALA A 389 10.03 4.53 20.23
N SER A 390 8.85 4.14 20.71
CA SER A 390 7.75 5.07 21.07
C SER A 390 8.14 6.10 22.13
N ARG A 391 9.24 5.87 22.90
CA ARG A 391 9.75 6.81 23.91
C ARG A 391 10.51 7.99 23.30
N CYS A 392 10.90 7.89 22.03
CA CYS A 392 11.48 8.98 21.25
C CYS A 392 10.61 9.32 20.03
N PRO A 393 9.41 9.88 20.24
CA PRO A 393 8.49 10.18 19.14
C PRO A 393 8.91 11.47 18.42
N LEU A 394 8.69 11.52 17.11
CA LEU A 394 8.70 12.77 16.36
C LEU A 394 7.37 13.51 16.58
N GLY A 395 7.44 14.75 17.08
CA GLY A 395 6.27 15.51 17.52
C GLY A 395 5.71 16.45 16.46
N ALA A 396 6.59 17.18 15.76
CA ALA A 396 6.22 18.02 14.64
C ALA A 396 7.34 18.00 13.60
N TYR A 397 6.96 18.05 12.32
CA TYR A 397 7.89 18.16 11.21
C TYR A 397 7.28 19.06 10.13
N PHE A 398 8.11 19.87 9.52
CA PHE A 398 7.70 20.80 8.47
C PHE A 398 8.75 20.81 7.37
N ARG A 399 8.30 20.90 6.12
CA ARG A 399 9.19 21.08 4.98
C ARG A 399 9.63 22.53 4.92
N VAL A 400 10.92 22.78 4.75
CA VAL A 400 11.45 24.11 4.50
C VAL A 400 11.69 24.22 3.00
N ASN A 401 11.31 25.35 2.39
CA ASN A 401 11.65 25.58 0.99
C ASN A 401 13.17 25.68 0.87
N HIS A 402 13.79 24.67 0.27
CA HIS A 402 15.25 24.56 0.15
C HIS A 402 15.89 25.66 -0.71
N LYS A 403 15.10 26.41 -1.50
CA LYS A 403 15.56 27.58 -2.26
C LYS A 403 15.37 28.91 -1.52
N ASP A 404 14.65 28.90 -0.40
CA ASP A 404 14.43 30.09 0.42
C ASP A 404 15.44 30.11 1.58
N LEU A 405 16.61 30.73 1.32
CA LEU A 405 17.68 30.84 2.31
C LEU A 405 17.22 31.54 3.59
N VAL A 406 16.35 32.56 3.47
CA VAL A 406 15.83 33.30 4.62
C VAL A 406 14.98 32.37 5.50
N CYS A 407 14.11 31.57 4.89
CA CYS A 407 13.32 30.58 5.60
C CYS A 407 14.19 29.51 6.28
N MET A 408 15.26 29.06 5.62
CA MET A 408 16.24 28.14 6.21
C MET A 408 16.98 28.74 7.41
N HIS A 409 17.40 30.01 7.34
CA HIS A 409 18.04 30.70 8.47
C HIS A 409 17.10 30.83 9.66
N ASN A 410 15.82 31.15 9.42
CA ASN A 410 14.79 31.19 10.46
C ASN A 410 14.59 29.82 11.11
N ALA A 411 14.43 28.76 10.30
CA ALA A 411 14.26 27.41 10.81
C ALA A 411 15.47 26.96 11.65
N LEU A 412 16.70 27.28 11.21
CA LEU A 412 17.91 26.96 11.96
C LEU A 412 18.04 27.79 13.25
N ALA A 413 17.67 29.08 13.24
CA ALA A 413 17.67 29.91 14.45
C ALA A 413 16.64 29.42 15.49
N GLU A 414 15.51 28.90 15.03
CA GLU A 414 14.46 28.38 15.91
C GLU A 414 14.82 27.03 16.53
N VAL A 415 15.35 26.10 15.73
CA VAL A 415 15.51 24.68 16.12
C VAL A 415 16.96 24.29 16.41
N GLY A 416 17.93 24.97 15.78
CA GLY A 416 19.36 24.76 15.93
C GLY A 416 19.97 23.74 14.96
N VAL A 417 19.15 22.99 14.23
CA VAL A 417 19.58 21.99 13.25
C VAL A 417 18.51 21.79 12.17
N LEU A 418 18.92 21.48 10.94
CA LEU A 418 18.03 21.07 9.85
C LEU A 418 18.45 19.72 9.28
N TYR A 419 17.48 18.92 8.88
CA TYR A 419 17.69 17.69 8.11
C TYR A 419 17.63 18.02 6.62
N ALA A 420 18.66 17.66 5.86
CA ALA A 420 18.78 18.09 4.47
C ALA A 420 19.29 16.99 3.53
N THR A 421 18.93 17.10 2.26
CA THR A 421 19.50 16.32 1.15
C THR A 421 20.06 17.24 0.08
N GLY A 422 21.06 16.76 -0.66
CA GLY A 422 21.61 17.46 -1.81
C GLY A 422 22.41 16.55 -2.73
N ILE A 423 22.76 17.07 -3.91
CA ILE A 423 23.61 16.38 -4.88
C ILE A 423 25.08 16.61 -4.54
N VAL A 424 25.79 15.51 -4.26
CA VAL A 424 27.24 15.50 -4.06
C VAL A 424 27.93 15.62 -5.41
N HIS A 425 28.95 16.47 -5.46
CA HIS A 425 29.84 16.63 -6.60
C HIS A 425 31.30 16.34 -6.18
N ASP A 426 32.20 16.27 -7.15
CA ASP A 426 33.62 15.94 -6.98
C ASP A 426 34.43 16.88 -6.05
N GLY A 427 33.85 18.03 -5.71
CA GLY A 427 34.39 18.94 -4.69
C GLY A 427 34.36 18.39 -3.27
N TRP A 428 33.39 17.51 -2.97
CA TRP A 428 33.24 16.89 -1.64
C TRP A 428 34.36 15.89 -1.30
N GLU A 429 35.13 15.46 -2.30
CA GLU A 429 36.32 14.63 -2.12
C GLU A 429 37.56 15.46 -1.74
N LYS A 430 37.50 16.79 -1.90
CA LYS A 430 38.63 17.71 -1.79
C LYS A 430 38.34 18.86 -0.82
N VAL A 431 37.74 18.54 0.32
CA VAL A 431 37.47 19.52 1.38
C VAL A 431 38.79 20.11 1.90
N ASP A 432 38.90 21.44 1.92
CA ASP A 432 40.12 22.11 2.39
C ASP A 432 40.32 21.99 3.92
N ALA A 433 41.49 22.41 4.43
CA ALA A 433 41.77 22.39 5.87
C ALA A 433 40.86 23.33 6.69
N ALA A 434 40.28 24.35 6.06
CA ALA A 434 39.28 25.22 6.69
C ALA A 434 37.91 24.52 6.78
N GLY A 435 37.67 23.46 6.01
CA GLY A 435 36.43 22.72 5.91
C GLY A 435 35.59 23.10 4.68
N ARG A 436 36.09 23.93 3.76
CA ARG A 436 35.32 24.40 2.62
C ARG A 436 35.29 23.38 1.49
N ILE A 437 34.11 23.25 0.89
CA ILE A 437 33.87 22.50 -0.33
C ILE A 437 33.96 23.47 -1.50
N GLU A 438 34.90 23.25 -2.41
CA GLU A 438 34.92 23.97 -3.68
C GLU A 438 33.89 23.36 -4.64
N MET A 439 33.06 24.20 -5.25
CA MET A 439 32.00 23.74 -6.15
C MET A 439 32.60 23.00 -7.34
N GLY A 440 32.20 21.74 -7.49
CA GLY A 440 32.65 20.85 -8.55
C GLY A 440 31.65 20.79 -9.70
N ILE A 441 32.10 20.33 -10.87
CA ILE A 441 31.27 20.24 -12.07
C ILE A 441 30.67 18.84 -12.22
N LYS A 442 31.32 17.82 -11.65
CA LYS A 442 30.92 16.42 -11.82
C LYS A 442 30.01 16.01 -10.67
N ARG A 443 28.73 15.78 -10.98
CA ARG A 443 27.76 15.18 -10.04
C ARG A 443 28.08 13.70 -9.81
N LEU A 444 28.10 13.29 -8.55
CA LEU A 444 28.43 11.93 -8.11
C LEU A 444 27.19 11.16 -7.65
N GLY A 445 26.27 11.80 -6.95
CA GLY A 445 25.05 11.16 -6.45
C GLY A 445 24.29 12.03 -5.45
N GLY A 446 23.19 11.52 -4.89
CA GLY A 446 22.45 12.21 -3.84
C GLY A 446 22.90 11.78 -2.46
N HIS A 447 22.88 12.70 -1.49
CA HIS A 447 23.32 12.45 -0.12
C HIS A 447 22.50 13.22 0.91
N ALA A 448 22.35 12.66 2.10
CA ALA A 448 21.66 13.29 3.22
C ALA A 448 22.65 13.68 4.34
N PHE A 449 22.43 14.83 4.96
CA PHE A 449 23.28 15.38 6.02
C PHE A 449 22.49 16.34 6.93
N ALA A 450 23.11 16.78 8.03
CA ALA A 450 22.53 17.78 8.91
C ALA A 450 23.16 19.16 8.65
N ILE A 451 22.35 20.20 8.49
CA ILE A 451 22.83 21.59 8.50
C ILE A 451 22.80 22.09 9.94
N VAL A 452 23.94 22.58 10.42
CA VAL A 452 24.20 22.82 11.85
C VAL A 452 24.62 24.26 12.16
N GLY A 453 24.89 25.07 11.15
CA GLY A 453 25.27 26.48 11.30
C GLY A 453 25.26 27.22 9.97
N TYR A 454 25.50 28.53 10.02
CA TYR A 454 25.69 29.38 8.83
C TYR A 454 26.53 30.61 9.15
N ASP A 455 27.03 31.24 8.09
CA ASP A 455 27.65 32.55 8.10
C ASP A 455 27.30 33.32 6.81
N GLU A 456 27.99 34.43 6.54
CA GLU A 456 27.77 35.26 5.35
C GLU A 456 28.05 34.53 4.03
N GLN A 457 28.81 33.43 4.05
CA GLN A 457 29.27 32.72 2.85
C GLN A 457 28.50 31.45 2.56
N GLY A 458 27.93 30.80 3.60
CA GLY A 458 27.21 29.55 3.40
C GLY A 458 26.81 28.84 4.68
N PHE A 459 26.50 27.55 4.51
CA PHE A 459 26.06 26.64 5.56
C PHE A 459 27.19 25.76 6.08
N TRP A 460 27.20 25.52 7.39
CA TRP A 460 27.98 24.46 8.00
C TRP A 460 27.13 23.19 8.07
N LEU A 461 27.68 22.06 7.61
CA LEU A 461 27.06 20.75 7.65
C LEU A 461 27.84 19.75 8.49
N GLN A 462 27.13 18.84 9.15
CA GLN A 462 27.67 17.62 9.75
C GLN A 462 27.34 16.44 8.84
N ASN A 463 28.39 15.72 8.41
CA ASN A 463 28.30 14.57 7.52
C ASN A 463 28.35 13.23 8.30
N SER A 464 28.07 12.12 7.62
CA SER A 464 28.06 10.74 8.13
C SER A 464 29.16 9.86 7.53
N TRP A 465 30.31 10.43 7.15
CA TRP A 465 31.47 9.69 6.62
C TRP A 465 32.63 9.61 7.63
N GLY A 466 32.26 9.62 8.92
CA GLY A 466 33.20 9.54 10.02
C GLY A 466 34.01 10.83 10.27
N PRO A 467 34.75 10.88 11.39
CA PRO A 467 35.48 12.06 11.82
C PRO A 467 36.74 12.35 10.99
N ASN A 468 37.15 11.46 10.10
CA ASN A 468 38.34 11.67 9.26
C ASN A 468 38.02 12.43 7.96
N TRP A 469 36.74 12.59 7.62
CA TRP A 469 36.33 13.34 6.44
C TRP A 469 36.19 14.83 6.75
N GLY A 470 36.59 15.69 5.81
CA GLY A 470 36.47 17.15 5.95
C GLY A 470 37.15 17.71 7.21
N LYS A 471 36.50 18.67 7.85
CA LYS A 471 36.95 19.28 9.10
C LYS A 471 36.38 18.52 10.30
N GLN A 472 36.91 17.32 10.56
CA GLN A 472 36.46 16.45 11.65
C GLN A 472 35.00 15.96 11.51
N GLY A 473 34.57 15.64 10.30
CA GLY A 473 33.19 15.26 9.95
C GLY A 473 32.31 16.43 9.51
N PHE A 474 32.84 17.65 9.48
CA PHE A 474 32.12 18.86 9.12
C PHE A 474 32.64 19.48 7.83
N ALA A 475 31.78 20.21 7.13
CA ALA A 475 32.18 21.01 5.99
C ALA A 475 31.34 22.29 5.85
N HIS A 476 31.86 23.25 5.10
CA HIS A 476 31.20 24.50 4.74
C HIS A 476 30.86 24.47 3.26
N LEU A 477 29.56 24.67 2.98
CA LEU A 477 28.99 24.68 1.64
C LEU A 477 28.48 26.07 1.34
N THR A 478 28.95 26.66 0.24
CA THR A 478 28.56 28.03 -0.14
C THR A 478 27.06 28.12 -0.49
N TYR A 479 26.48 29.31 -0.38
CA TYR A 479 25.07 29.51 -0.77
C TYR A 479 24.81 29.23 -2.26
N ASP A 480 25.76 29.56 -3.14
CA ASP A 480 25.63 29.28 -4.57
C ASP A 480 25.60 27.77 -4.85
N ASP A 481 26.47 27.02 -4.16
CA ASP A 481 26.51 25.57 -4.26
C ASP A 481 25.22 24.94 -3.73
N TRP A 482 24.75 25.39 -2.56
CA TRP A 482 23.46 24.96 -2.01
C TRP A 482 22.28 25.27 -2.94
N LEU A 483 22.21 26.48 -3.51
CA LEU A 483 21.14 26.85 -4.44
C LEU A 483 21.19 26.03 -5.73
N ALA A 484 22.37 25.54 -6.15
CA ALA A 484 22.51 24.67 -7.31
C ALA A 484 22.17 23.20 -7.01
N HIS A 485 22.51 22.70 -5.82
CA HIS A 485 22.56 21.27 -5.54
C HIS A 485 21.71 20.78 -4.36
N GLY A 486 21.24 21.65 -3.47
CA GLY A 486 20.31 21.31 -2.39
C GLY A 486 18.93 20.92 -2.93
N THR A 487 18.34 19.87 -2.36
CA THR A 487 17.10 19.25 -2.85
C THR A 487 15.96 19.29 -1.83
N ASP A 488 16.16 18.79 -0.61
CA ASP A 488 15.13 18.77 0.42
C ASP A 488 15.66 19.29 1.74
N VAL A 489 14.80 20.00 2.48
CA VAL A 489 15.09 20.48 3.83
C VAL A 489 13.88 20.27 4.69
N TRP A 490 14.10 19.71 5.86
CA TRP A 490 13.08 19.47 6.86
C TRP A 490 13.54 19.99 8.21
N VAL A 491 12.59 20.58 8.93
CA VAL A 491 12.75 20.99 10.32
C VAL A 491 11.84 20.14 11.20
N VAL A 492 12.38 19.65 12.31
CA VAL A 492 11.69 18.67 13.16
C VAL A 492 11.79 19.02 14.64
N ARG A 493 10.80 18.59 15.42
CA ARG A 493 10.74 18.74 16.89
C ARG A 493 10.30 17.43 17.53
N LEU A 494 10.91 17.09 18.65
CA LEU A 494 10.53 15.90 19.42
C LEU A 494 9.14 16.03 20.05
N GLY A 495 8.39 14.94 20.05
CA GLY A 495 7.14 14.81 20.79
C GLY A 495 7.37 14.39 22.24
N VAL A 496 6.37 14.56 23.09
CA VAL A 496 6.43 14.08 24.48
C VAL A 496 6.15 12.57 24.50
N PRO A 497 6.93 11.75 25.23
CA PRO A 497 6.60 10.35 25.48
C PRO A 497 5.30 10.27 26.29
N LEU A 498 4.23 9.73 25.70
CA LEU A 498 2.93 9.55 26.34
C LEU A 498 2.85 8.13 26.92
N GLN A 499 2.33 8.01 28.14
CA GLN A 499 1.93 6.72 28.70
C GLN A 499 0.41 6.70 28.76
N LEU A 500 -0.22 5.93 27.87
CA LEU A 500 -1.64 5.70 27.87
C LEU A 500 -1.90 4.36 28.57
N HIS A 501 -2.65 4.37 29.66
CA HIS A 501 -2.87 3.19 30.50
C HIS A 501 -4.20 2.47 30.24
N THR A 502 -5.06 3.03 29.39
CA THR A 502 -6.40 2.48 29.11
C THR A 502 -6.64 2.33 27.60
N ALA A 503 -7.36 1.27 27.21
CA ALA A 503 -7.80 1.03 25.84
C ALA A 503 -8.55 2.24 25.25
N GLN A 504 -9.43 2.83 26.07
CA GLN A 504 -10.19 4.02 25.73
C GLN A 504 -9.29 5.24 25.54
N GLY A 505 -8.22 5.37 26.32
CA GLY A 505 -7.21 6.40 26.14
C GLY A 505 -6.44 6.23 24.82
N VAL A 506 -6.10 5.00 24.44
CA VAL A 506 -5.44 4.67 23.16
C VAL A 506 -6.37 4.94 21.98
N ALA A 507 -7.62 4.48 22.04
CA ALA A 507 -8.63 4.71 21.01
C ALA A 507 -9.00 6.20 20.87
N ALA A 508 -9.16 6.93 21.98
CA ALA A 508 -9.46 8.37 21.95
C ALA A 508 -8.28 9.21 21.42
N ALA A 509 -7.04 8.81 21.71
CA ALA A 509 -5.85 9.44 21.14
C ALA A 509 -5.77 9.27 19.61
N ARG A 510 -6.38 8.22 19.06
CA ARG A 510 -6.56 8.04 17.60
C ARG A 510 -7.72 8.85 17.03
N TRP A 511 -8.85 8.94 17.74
CA TRP A 511 -10.09 9.58 17.28
C TRP A 511 -9.98 11.10 17.02
N ASN A 512 -9.27 11.84 17.87
CA ASN A 512 -9.32 13.32 17.85
C ASN A 512 -8.52 14.01 16.72
N GLY A 513 -8.11 13.29 15.67
CA GLY A 513 -7.29 13.86 14.59
C GLY A 513 -5.97 14.44 15.12
N ALA A 514 -5.57 14.09 16.34
CA ALA A 514 -4.25 14.40 16.84
C ALA A 514 -3.29 13.54 16.02
N VAL A 515 -2.64 14.17 15.06
CA VAL A 515 -1.54 13.69 14.20
C VAL A 515 -0.35 13.10 15.02
N LYS A 516 -0.51 12.77 16.31
CA LYS A 516 0.56 12.62 17.30
C LYS A 516 0.54 11.30 18.09
N ALA A 517 -0.33 10.33 17.77
CA ALA A 517 -0.46 9.07 18.54
C ALA A 517 -0.14 7.75 17.78
N ASN A 518 0.33 7.81 16.52
CA ASN A 518 0.50 6.60 15.69
C ASN A 518 1.53 5.61 16.26
N ALA A 519 2.66 6.09 16.80
CA ALA A 519 3.68 5.21 17.39
C ALA A 519 3.17 4.42 18.60
N TYR A 520 2.30 5.02 19.43
CA TYR A 520 1.75 4.35 20.61
C TYR A 520 0.69 3.32 20.25
N GLY A 521 -0.17 3.64 19.27
CA GLY A 521 -1.12 2.67 18.75
C GLY A 521 -0.45 1.52 17.99
N PHE A 522 0.73 1.75 17.42
CA PHE A 522 1.46 0.73 16.67
C PHE A 522 2.00 -0.37 17.57
N SER A 523 2.72 -0.03 18.66
CA SER A 523 3.32 -1.06 19.54
C SER A 523 2.29 -2.02 20.12
N ASP A 524 1.10 -1.51 20.45
CA ASP A 524 0.01 -2.31 21.01
C ASP A 524 -0.64 -3.25 19.99
N LEU A 525 -0.72 -2.84 18.72
CA LEU A 525 -1.34 -3.61 17.66
C LEU A 525 -0.37 -4.51 16.90
N ARG A 526 0.93 -4.18 16.89
CA ARG A 526 1.94 -4.90 16.09
C ARG A 526 1.95 -6.41 16.32
N PRO A 527 1.74 -6.95 17.55
CA PRO A 527 1.66 -8.39 17.77
C PRO A 527 0.38 -9.04 17.18
N HIS A 528 -0.61 -8.24 16.79
CA HIS A 528 -1.95 -8.72 16.44
C HIS A 528 -2.31 -8.52 14.96
N VAL A 529 -1.37 -8.09 14.11
CA VAL A 529 -1.67 -7.69 12.73
C VAL A 529 -0.73 -8.38 11.74
N ILE A 530 -1.33 -8.96 10.69
CA ILE A 530 -0.65 -9.46 9.50
C ILE A 530 -1.25 -8.77 8.27
N SER A 531 -0.41 -8.04 7.52
CA SER A 531 -0.79 -7.33 6.30
C SER A 531 -0.51 -8.16 5.04
N LEU A 532 -1.50 -8.26 4.16
CA LEU A 532 -1.41 -8.93 2.87
C LEU A 532 -1.37 -7.92 1.71
N GLY A 533 -0.58 -8.25 0.69
CA GLY A 533 -0.44 -7.50 -0.56
C GLY A 533 -1.52 -7.85 -1.59
N ASN A 534 -1.49 -7.15 -2.73
CA ASN A 534 -2.43 -7.38 -3.83
C ASN A 534 -2.21 -8.70 -4.57
N ASP A 535 -1.08 -9.37 -4.35
CA ASP A 535 -0.73 -10.68 -4.90
C ASP A 535 -1.09 -11.84 -3.96
N GLY A 536 -1.72 -11.52 -2.81
CA GLY A 536 -1.95 -12.47 -1.72
C GLY A 536 -0.69 -12.76 -0.88
N GLY A 537 0.47 -12.22 -1.23
CA GLY A 537 1.71 -12.32 -0.45
C GLY A 537 1.66 -11.47 0.81
N LEU A 538 2.71 -11.54 1.63
CA LEU A 538 2.90 -10.59 2.72
C LEU A 538 3.27 -9.21 2.15
N ARG A 539 2.67 -8.16 2.70
CA ARG A 539 3.05 -6.77 2.37
C ARG A 539 4.13 -6.32 3.34
N SER A 540 5.37 -6.14 2.91
CA SER A 540 6.46 -5.69 3.78
C SER A 540 6.51 -4.17 4.01
N THR A 541 5.74 -3.40 3.24
CA THR A 541 5.69 -1.93 3.29
C THR A 541 4.51 -1.40 4.12
N GLY A 542 4.56 -0.10 4.42
CA GLY A 542 3.51 0.58 5.18
C GLY A 542 3.56 0.30 6.69
N THR A 543 2.59 0.85 7.43
CA THR A 543 2.66 0.91 8.90
C THR A 543 2.76 -0.47 9.55
N PHE A 544 1.92 -1.42 9.13
CA PHE A 544 1.88 -2.78 9.66
C PHE A 544 2.41 -3.83 8.68
N GLY A 545 3.33 -3.45 7.78
CA GLY A 545 3.99 -4.42 6.92
C GLY A 545 4.63 -5.61 7.65
N ASN A 546 4.65 -6.77 7.00
CA ASN A 546 5.18 -8.02 7.50
C ASN A 546 6.11 -8.68 6.48
N ASP A 547 7.22 -9.26 6.95
CA ASP A 547 7.97 -10.31 6.25
C ASP A 547 7.74 -11.70 6.88
N GLU A 548 8.32 -12.73 6.28
CA GLU A 548 8.15 -14.12 6.72
C GLU A 548 8.62 -14.36 8.15
N GLU A 549 9.77 -13.79 8.48
CA GLU A 549 10.39 -13.92 9.79
C GLU A 549 9.63 -13.14 10.88
N GLU A 550 8.98 -12.04 10.51
CA GLU A 550 8.07 -11.30 11.38
C GLU A 550 6.79 -12.10 11.68
N VAL A 551 6.26 -12.86 10.72
CA VAL A 551 5.14 -13.78 10.96
C VAL A 551 5.58 -14.94 11.87
N ARG A 552 6.77 -15.50 11.62
CA ARG A 552 7.36 -16.54 12.49
C ARG A 552 7.50 -16.05 13.93
N HIS A 553 8.09 -14.88 14.13
CA HIS A 553 8.29 -14.28 15.45
C HIS A 553 6.95 -13.99 16.15
N LEU A 554 5.96 -13.49 15.42
CA LEU A 554 4.62 -13.24 15.97
C LEU A 554 4.01 -14.51 16.54
N LEU A 555 4.04 -15.61 15.78
CA LEU A 555 3.38 -16.86 16.17
C LEU A 555 4.20 -17.69 17.16
N LEU A 556 5.53 -17.73 17.02
CA LEU A 556 6.39 -18.64 17.77
C LEU A 556 7.12 -17.99 18.96
N GLU A 557 7.11 -16.65 19.07
CA GLU A 557 7.80 -15.94 20.15
C GLU A 557 6.86 -14.98 20.90
N GLU A 558 6.19 -14.06 20.20
CA GLU A 558 5.29 -13.06 20.82
C GLU A 558 4.03 -13.71 21.40
N PHE A 559 3.34 -14.57 20.64
CA PHE A 559 2.15 -15.26 21.12
C PHE A 559 2.45 -16.09 22.39
N PRO A 560 3.50 -16.95 22.44
CA PRO A 560 3.85 -17.67 23.67
C PRO A 560 4.24 -16.74 24.83
N ALA A 561 4.92 -15.63 24.56
CA ALA A 561 5.29 -14.66 25.59
C ALA A 561 4.08 -13.97 26.22
N ILE A 562 3.16 -13.46 25.39
CA ILE A 562 1.94 -12.76 25.81
C ILE A 562 0.99 -13.73 26.55
N THR A 563 0.89 -14.96 26.07
CA THR A 563 -0.06 -15.96 26.60
C THR A 563 0.53 -16.85 27.71
N LYS A 564 1.76 -16.58 28.17
CA LYS A 564 2.50 -17.43 29.12
C LYS A 564 1.73 -17.78 30.39
N ASN A 565 0.95 -16.84 30.91
CA ASN A 565 0.22 -16.98 32.18
C ASN A 565 -1.27 -17.34 31.98
N TRP A 566 -1.71 -17.59 30.76
CA TRP A 566 -3.11 -17.89 30.47
C TRP A 566 -3.45 -19.33 30.84
N LYS A 567 -4.62 -19.53 31.42
CA LYS A 567 -5.15 -20.85 31.73
C LYS A 567 -5.52 -21.60 30.45
N ARG A 568 -6.05 -20.88 29.45
CA ARG A 568 -6.44 -21.44 28.15
C ARG A 568 -6.01 -20.51 27.03
N LYS A 569 -5.01 -20.95 26.26
CA LYS A 569 -4.46 -20.21 25.12
C LYS A 569 -5.43 -20.30 23.94
N ARG A 570 -6.19 -19.23 23.68
CA ARG A 570 -7.08 -19.13 22.50
C ARG A 570 -6.46 -18.20 21.47
N LEU A 571 -6.36 -18.67 20.22
CA LEU A 571 -5.94 -17.86 19.09
C LEU A 571 -7.15 -17.63 18.17
N LEU A 572 -7.53 -16.37 18.04
CA LEU A 572 -8.58 -15.90 17.15
C LEU A 572 -7.95 -15.37 15.87
N ILE A 573 -8.21 -16.00 14.73
CA ILE A 573 -7.85 -15.47 13.42
C ILE A 573 -9.06 -14.69 12.88
N TYR A 574 -8.86 -13.38 12.68
CA TYR A 574 -9.88 -12.46 12.22
C TYR A 574 -9.55 -11.94 10.83
N ALA A 575 -10.46 -12.06 9.87
CA ALA A 575 -10.36 -11.38 8.57
C ALA A 575 -11.50 -10.36 8.42
N HIS A 576 -11.13 -9.08 8.31
CA HIS A 576 -12.11 -8.00 8.10
C HIS A 576 -12.74 -8.06 6.70
N GLY A 577 -13.82 -7.30 6.49
CA GLY A 577 -14.41 -7.13 5.17
C GLY A 577 -13.50 -6.33 4.25
N GLY A 578 -13.25 -6.79 3.01
CA GLY A 578 -12.42 -6.08 2.01
C GLY A 578 -12.99 -4.75 1.50
N LEU A 579 -14.03 -4.24 2.15
CA LEU A 579 -14.78 -3.05 1.77
C LEU A 579 -14.51 -1.88 2.73
N VAL A 580 -14.18 -2.10 4.00
CA VAL A 580 -13.76 -1.02 4.91
C VAL A 580 -12.30 -0.62 4.62
N SER A 581 -11.85 0.56 5.05
CA SER A 581 -10.45 0.97 4.92
C SER A 581 -9.53 0.22 5.90
N GLU A 582 -8.22 0.15 5.60
CA GLU A 582 -7.25 -0.49 6.49
C GLU A 582 -7.23 0.18 7.88
N ASP A 583 -7.31 1.51 7.92
CA ASP A 583 -7.34 2.27 9.16
C ASP A 583 -8.58 1.94 10.01
N GLU A 584 -9.75 1.75 9.38
CA GLU A 584 -10.97 1.31 10.06
C GLU A 584 -10.81 -0.13 10.60
N ALA A 585 -10.29 -1.06 9.81
CA ALA A 585 -10.05 -2.43 10.25
C ALA A 585 -9.08 -2.49 11.45
N LEU A 586 -7.99 -1.70 11.41
CA LEU A 586 -7.03 -1.57 12.52
C LEU A 586 -7.65 -0.92 13.76
N GLN A 587 -8.59 0.00 13.56
CA GLN A 587 -9.33 0.64 14.64
C GLN A 587 -10.24 -0.37 15.35
N ARG A 588 -10.98 -1.20 14.61
CA ARG A 588 -11.81 -2.28 15.18
C ARG A 588 -11.00 -3.27 16.00
N VAL A 589 -9.83 -3.69 15.48
CA VAL A 589 -8.92 -4.57 16.23
C VAL A 589 -8.47 -3.91 17.53
N ALA A 590 -8.17 -2.61 17.53
CA ALA A 590 -7.78 -1.89 18.74
C ALA A 590 -8.89 -1.80 19.79
N GLU A 591 -10.14 -1.63 19.34
CA GLU A 591 -11.31 -1.49 20.20
C GLU A 591 -11.61 -2.81 20.95
N TYR A 592 -11.60 -3.95 20.25
CA TYR A 592 -11.97 -5.24 20.86
C TYR A 592 -10.81 -6.01 21.47
N ARG A 593 -9.57 -5.73 21.06
CA ARG A 593 -8.35 -6.36 21.59
C ARG A 593 -8.36 -6.44 23.10
N VAL A 594 -8.70 -5.35 23.79
CA VAL A 594 -8.57 -5.30 25.25
C VAL A 594 -9.55 -6.23 25.92
N GLU A 595 -10.78 -6.30 25.42
CA GLU A 595 -11.78 -7.23 25.94
C GLU A 595 -11.41 -8.69 25.61
N LEU A 596 -10.92 -8.95 24.39
CA LEU A 596 -10.47 -10.28 23.99
C LEU A 596 -9.30 -10.78 24.87
N LEU A 597 -8.28 -9.95 25.08
CA LEU A 597 -7.12 -10.31 25.90
C LEU A 597 -7.49 -10.54 27.37
N LYS A 598 -8.44 -9.76 27.91
CA LYS A 598 -8.99 -9.94 29.26
C LYS A 598 -9.60 -11.34 29.44
N HIS A 599 -10.21 -11.88 28.40
CA HIS A 599 -10.80 -13.23 28.38
C HIS A 599 -9.88 -14.32 27.83
N GLU A 600 -8.56 -14.11 27.83
CA GLU A 600 -7.54 -15.05 27.33
C GLU A 600 -7.77 -15.44 25.84
N VAL A 601 -8.16 -14.47 25.02
CA VAL A 601 -8.30 -14.59 23.56
C VAL A 601 -7.28 -13.68 22.89
N TYR A 602 -6.38 -14.27 22.11
CA TYR A 602 -5.39 -13.54 21.33
C TYR A 602 -5.96 -13.25 19.93
N PRO A 603 -6.28 -11.99 19.58
CA PRO A 603 -6.67 -11.65 18.23
C PRO A 603 -5.45 -11.59 17.30
N LEU A 604 -5.55 -12.24 16.16
CA LEU A 604 -4.65 -12.13 15.03
C LEU A 604 -5.46 -11.69 13.81
N ALA A 605 -5.37 -10.40 13.50
CA ALA A 605 -6.07 -9.77 12.40
C ALA A 605 -5.29 -9.88 11.09
N ILE A 606 -5.96 -10.40 10.08
CA ILE A 606 -5.50 -10.46 8.70
C ILE A 606 -6.04 -9.23 7.99
N ILE A 607 -5.16 -8.28 7.74
CA ILE A 607 -5.44 -7.02 7.06
C ILE A 607 -5.11 -7.21 5.58
N TRP A 608 -6.09 -6.99 4.71
CA TRP A 608 -5.97 -7.22 3.27
C TRP A 608 -6.73 -6.13 2.52
N LYS A 609 -6.42 -5.95 1.23
CA LYS A 609 -6.92 -4.86 0.35
C LYS A 609 -8.27 -4.27 0.79
N SER A 610 -8.22 -3.03 1.27
CA SER A 610 -9.31 -2.35 1.96
C SER A 610 -9.47 -0.93 1.39
N ASP A 611 -10.15 -0.84 0.23
CA ASP A 611 -10.55 0.44 -0.40
C ASP A 611 -11.55 0.25 -1.57
N LEU A 612 -12.21 -0.92 -1.63
CA LEU A 612 -13.24 -1.16 -2.64
C LEU A 612 -14.48 -0.30 -2.41
N TRP A 613 -14.81 0.03 -1.17
CA TRP A 613 -15.97 0.86 -0.87
C TRP A 613 -15.82 2.31 -1.30
N THR A 614 -14.64 2.90 -1.13
CA THR A 614 -14.36 4.26 -1.61
C THR A 614 -14.43 4.28 -3.14
N THR A 615 -13.82 3.28 -3.80
CA THR A 615 -13.89 3.10 -5.25
C THR A 615 -15.32 2.89 -5.75
N LEU A 616 -16.10 2.08 -5.04
CA LEU A 616 -17.49 1.77 -5.38
C LEU A 616 -18.42 2.96 -5.15
N THR A 617 -18.26 3.67 -4.04
CA THR A 617 -18.99 4.90 -3.73
C THR A 617 -18.74 5.95 -4.80
N ASN A 618 -17.48 6.13 -5.20
CA ASN A 618 -17.13 7.05 -6.30
C ASN A 618 -17.81 6.62 -7.61
N LEU A 619 -17.78 5.33 -7.94
CA LEU A 619 -18.42 4.78 -9.13
C LEU A 619 -19.95 5.01 -9.13
N LEU A 620 -20.62 4.75 -8.01
CA LEU A 620 -22.06 4.96 -7.84
C LEU A 620 -22.41 6.45 -7.93
N GLN A 621 -21.66 7.32 -7.26
CA GLN A 621 -21.84 8.78 -7.33
C GLN A 621 -21.61 9.32 -8.74
N ASP A 622 -20.62 8.81 -9.48
CA ASP A 622 -20.35 9.22 -10.86
C ASP A 622 -21.45 8.75 -11.82
N ALA A 623 -21.98 7.54 -11.63
CA ALA A 623 -23.14 7.06 -12.37
C ALA A 623 -24.38 7.96 -12.14
N GLN A 624 -24.58 8.44 -10.91
CA GLN A 624 -25.63 9.39 -10.57
C GLN A 624 -25.39 10.78 -11.19
N ARG A 625 -24.14 11.29 -11.18
CA ARG A 625 -23.77 12.58 -11.77
C ARG A 625 -23.96 12.60 -13.28
N ARG A 626 -23.62 11.51 -13.97
CA ARG A 626 -23.83 11.35 -15.42
C ARG A 626 -25.33 11.31 -15.82
N ARG A 627 -26.24 11.16 -14.85
CA ARG A 627 -27.70 11.10 -15.04
C ARG A 627 -28.43 12.43 -14.92
N ARG A 628 -27.77 13.57 -14.68
CA ARG A 628 -28.44 14.90 -14.70
C ARG A 628 -28.31 15.59 -16.07
N PRO A 629 -29.24 15.39 -17.02
CA PRO A 629 -29.56 16.40 -18.00
C PRO A 629 -30.54 17.42 -17.41
N GLU A 630 -30.41 18.67 -17.84
CA GLU A 630 -31.30 19.78 -17.51
C GLU A 630 -32.76 19.45 -17.88
N GLY A 631 -33.68 19.60 -16.92
CA GLY A 631 -35.10 19.89 -17.19
C GLY A 631 -36.13 18.75 -17.04
N PHE A 632 -37.10 19.03 -16.14
CA PHE A 632 -38.55 18.72 -16.18
C PHE A 632 -39.16 17.64 -15.23
N LEU A 633 -40.07 18.16 -14.38
CA LEU A 633 -41.25 17.63 -13.64
C LEU A 633 -41.13 16.76 -12.37
N ASP A 634 -41.42 17.42 -11.23
CA ASP A 634 -41.56 16.93 -9.84
C ASP A 634 -42.81 16.07 -9.54
N GLY A 635 -43.54 15.56 -10.54
CA GLY A 635 -44.79 14.82 -10.31
C GLY A 635 -44.73 13.30 -10.52
N ALA A 636 -43.64 12.79 -11.12
CA ALA A 636 -43.49 11.39 -11.52
C ALA A 636 -42.39 10.65 -10.74
N LEU A 637 -41.80 11.29 -9.73
CA LEU A 637 -40.63 10.80 -9.01
C LEU A 637 -40.95 9.64 -8.05
N ASP A 638 -42.09 9.64 -7.37
CA ASP A 638 -42.41 8.57 -6.39
C ASP A 638 -42.61 7.18 -7.02
N PHE A 639 -43.04 7.10 -8.29
CA PHE A 639 -43.16 5.81 -9.01
C PHE A 639 -41.83 5.36 -9.68
N VAL A 640 -40.90 6.30 -9.88
CA VAL A 640 -39.58 6.02 -10.48
C VAL A 640 -38.55 5.69 -9.40
N LEU A 641 -38.70 6.22 -8.17
CA LEU A 641 -37.82 5.95 -7.03
C LEU A 641 -37.80 4.45 -6.66
N ASP A 642 -38.95 3.76 -6.65
CA ASP A 642 -39.04 2.30 -6.41
C ASP A 642 -38.34 1.44 -7.47
N ARG A 643 -38.02 2.02 -8.65
CA ARG A 643 -37.40 1.30 -9.78
C ARG A 643 -36.00 1.81 -10.15
N LEU A 644 -35.41 2.65 -9.31
CA LEU A 644 -34.05 3.17 -9.51
C LEU A 644 -32.98 2.09 -9.33
N ASP A 645 -33.17 1.18 -8.38
CA ASP A 645 -32.20 0.11 -8.08
C ASP A 645 -32.04 -0.89 -9.24
N ASP A 646 -33.16 -1.32 -9.84
CA ASP A 646 -33.20 -2.20 -11.02
C ASP A 646 -32.48 -1.60 -12.24
N PHE A 647 -32.32 -0.27 -12.26
CA PHE A 647 -31.67 0.49 -13.33
C PHE A 647 -30.22 0.87 -13.02
N LEU A 648 -29.76 0.81 -11.77
CA LEU A 648 -28.37 1.04 -11.37
C LEU A 648 -27.54 -0.25 -11.42
N GLU A 649 -28.12 -1.39 -11.10
CA GLU A 649 -27.45 -2.70 -11.16
C GLU A 649 -26.85 -3.01 -12.56
N PRO A 650 -27.53 -2.74 -13.69
CA PRO A 650 -26.96 -2.92 -15.03
C PRO A 650 -25.83 -1.92 -15.35
N VAL A 651 -25.85 -0.72 -14.74
CA VAL A 651 -24.84 0.32 -14.95
C VAL A 651 -23.60 0.03 -14.11
N ALA A 652 -23.73 -0.31 -12.83
CA ALA A 652 -22.63 -0.72 -11.97
C ALA A 652 -21.90 -1.97 -12.50
N ARG A 653 -22.65 -2.89 -13.14
CA ARG A 653 -22.12 -4.08 -13.83
C ARG A 653 -21.27 -3.73 -15.05
N ASN A 654 -21.64 -2.69 -15.82
CA ASN A 654 -20.93 -2.26 -17.03
C ASN A 654 -19.81 -1.24 -16.78
N VAL A 655 -19.72 -0.64 -15.59
CA VAL A 655 -18.72 0.40 -15.23
C VAL A 655 -17.51 -0.17 -14.45
N GLY A 656 -17.42 -1.51 -14.30
CA GLY A 656 -16.22 -2.18 -13.79
C GLY A 656 -16.32 -2.77 -12.38
N GLY A 657 -17.46 -2.63 -11.69
CA GLY A 657 -17.65 -3.17 -10.32
C GLY A 657 -17.46 -4.69 -10.22
N ARG A 658 -17.89 -5.44 -11.23
CA ARG A 658 -17.64 -6.89 -11.32
C ARG A 658 -16.15 -7.23 -11.42
N SER A 659 -15.41 -6.50 -12.25
CA SER A 659 -13.97 -6.74 -12.42
C SER A 659 -13.22 -6.48 -11.11
N LEU A 660 -13.59 -5.42 -10.39
CA LEU A 660 -13.01 -5.08 -9.10
C LEU A 660 -13.35 -6.13 -8.02
N TRP A 661 -14.57 -6.64 -8.03
CA TRP A 661 -15.00 -7.71 -7.12
C TRP A 661 -14.29 -9.04 -7.38
N GLU A 662 -14.17 -9.46 -8.65
CA GLU A 662 -13.44 -10.68 -9.00
C GLU A 662 -11.94 -10.56 -8.66
N GLU A 663 -11.31 -9.42 -8.96
CA GLU A 663 -9.91 -9.15 -8.57
C GLU A 663 -9.74 -9.24 -7.05
N MET A 664 -10.69 -8.72 -6.27
CA MET A 664 -10.65 -8.83 -4.80
C MET A 664 -10.72 -10.28 -4.33
N LYS A 665 -11.67 -11.08 -4.88
CA LYS A 665 -11.80 -12.49 -4.52
C LYS A 665 -10.53 -13.26 -4.88
N GLU A 666 -9.98 -13.01 -6.05
CA GLU A 666 -8.73 -13.61 -6.53
C GLU A 666 -7.57 -13.27 -5.59
N ASN A 667 -7.34 -12.00 -5.28
CA ASN A 667 -6.26 -11.56 -4.37
C ASN A 667 -6.41 -12.18 -2.97
N GLY A 668 -7.63 -12.22 -2.44
CA GLY A 668 -7.93 -12.82 -1.14
C GLY A 668 -7.68 -14.33 -1.10
N GLN A 669 -8.07 -15.06 -2.15
CA GLN A 669 -7.86 -16.50 -2.24
C GLN A 669 -6.39 -16.84 -2.54
N LEU A 670 -5.68 -16.03 -3.33
CA LEU A 670 -4.25 -16.17 -3.61
C LEU A 670 -3.41 -16.21 -2.33
N ALA A 671 -3.88 -15.56 -1.26
CA ALA A 671 -3.21 -15.58 0.04
C ALA A 671 -3.01 -16.98 0.62
N THR A 672 -3.83 -17.96 0.23
CA THR A 672 -3.65 -19.36 0.61
C THR A 672 -3.36 -20.28 -0.57
N LEU A 673 -3.95 -20.00 -1.75
CA LEU A 673 -3.79 -20.82 -2.95
C LEU A 673 -2.34 -20.86 -3.44
N SER A 674 -1.65 -19.71 -3.40
CA SER A 674 -0.24 -19.62 -3.78
C SER A 674 0.63 -20.33 -2.75
N GLY A 675 1.66 -21.05 -3.20
CA GLY A 675 2.68 -21.61 -2.31
C GLY A 675 3.45 -20.53 -1.53
N GLN A 676 3.47 -19.29 -2.04
CA GLN A 676 4.06 -18.11 -1.41
C GLN A 676 3.01 -17.17 -0.79
N GLY A 677 1.74 -17.59 -0.71
CA GLY A 677 0.68 -16.77 -0.15
C GLY A 677 0.90 -16.50 1.35
N GLY A 678 0.60 -15.28 1.80
CA GLY A 678 0.84 -14.88 3.18
C GLY A 678 0.08 -15.74 4.21
N LEU A 679 -1.16 -16.14 3.91
CA LEU A 679 -1.92 -17.07 4.77
C LEU A 679 -1.43 -18.51 4.69
N ARG A 680 -0.84 -18.92 3.57
CA ARG A 680 -0.16 -20.23 3.47
C ARG A 680 1.02 -20.30 4.42
N LEU A 681 1.78 -19.21 4.53
CA LEU A 681 2.88 -19.09 5.47
C LEU A 681 2.41 -19.00 6.93
N VAL A 682 1.36 -18.21 7.21
CA VAL A 682 0.72 -18.18 8.53
C VAL A 682 0.31 -19.58 8.96
N LEU A 683 -0.31 -20.35 8.05
CA LEU A 683 -0.71 -21.73 8.33
C LEU A 683 0.48 -22.62 8.67
N HIS A 684 1.62 -22.46 7.98
CA HIS A 684 2.85 -23.21 8.27
C HIS A 684 3.32 -23.00 9.72
N TYR A 685 3.55 -21.74 10.13
CA TYR A 685 3.99 -21.44 11.49
C TYR A 685 2.92 -21.66 12.55
N LEU A 686 1.64 -21.56 12.18
CA LEU A 686 0.54 -21.94 13.06
C LEU A 686 0.60 -23.43 13.40
N MET A 687 0.98 -24.30 12.45
CA MET A 687 1.14 -25.73 12.74
C MET A 687 2.32 -26.00 13.66
N ASP A 688 3.41 -25.26 13.53
CA ASP A 688 4.54 -25.34 14.46
C ASP A 688 4.12 -24.89 15.87
N LEU A 689 3.34 -23.82 15.97
CA LEU A 689 2.79 -23.34 17.25
C LEU A 689 1.90 -24.40 17.91
N VAL A 690 0.95 -24.98 17.15
CA VAL A 690 0.01 -25.99 17.68
C VAL A 690 0.72 -27.30 18.07
N GLN A 691 1.88 -27.60 17.48
CA GLN A 691 2.71 -28.73 17.92
C GLN A 691 3.44 -28.46 19.23
N GLN A 692 3.83 -27.21 19.50
CA GLN A 692 4.58 -26.81 20.69
C GLN A 692 3.67 -26.47 21.87
N GLU A 693 2.48 -25.93 21.59
CA GLU A 693 1.59 -25.33 22.56
C GLU A 693 0.16 -25.86 22.39
N LYS A 694 -0.54 -26.06 23.50
CA LYS A 694 -1.97 -26.41 23.46
C LYS A 694 -2.79 -25.15 23.19
N VAL A 695 -3.08 -24.89 21.92
CA VAL A 695 -3.83 -23.73 21.45
C VAL A 695 -5.22 -24.13 20.97
N GLU A 696 -6.22 -23.35 21.36
CA GLU A 696 -7.57 -23.45 20.81
C GLU A 696 -7.75 -22.43 19.68
N LEU A 697 -8.12 -22.91 18.50
CA LEU A 697 -8.24 -22.09 17.29
C LEU A 697 -9.67 -21.61 17.11
N HIS A 698 -9.82 -20.33 16.79
CA HIS A 698 -11.10 -19.69 16.49
C HIS A 698 -10.98 -18.87 15.21
N LEU A 699 -12.03 -18.87 14.38
CA LEU A 699 -12.10 -18.07 13.17
C LEU A 699 -13.25 -17.07 13.27
N VAL A 700 -13.00 -15.81 12.90
CA VAL A 700 -14.03 -14.80 12.69
C VAL A 700 -13.79 -14.15 11.34
N SER A 701 -14.85 -13.96 10.56
CA SER A 701 -14.76 -13.28 9.27
C SER A 701 -15.94 -12.35 9.06
N HIS A 702 -15.66 -11.16 8.51
CA HIS A 702 -16.69 -10.20 8.13
C HIS A 702 -16.77 -10.06 6.63
N SER A 703 -17.98 -10.06 6.07
CA SER A 703 -18.22 -9.81 4.65
C SER A 703 -17.31 -10.66 3.75
N ALA A 704 -16.46 -10.03 2.92
CA ALA A 704 -15.53 -10.71 2.03
C ALA A 704 -14.38 -11.44 2.74
N GLY A 705 -14.12 -11.18 4.04
CA GLY A 705 -13.15 -11.93 4.84
C GLY A 705 -13.47 -13.42 4.90
N ALA A 706 -14.74 -13.80 4.75
CA ALA A 706 -15.16 -15.21 4.65
C ALA A 706 -14.61 -15.89 3.39
N ILE A 707 -14.41 -15.13 2.30
CA ILE A 707 -13.82 -15.62 1.05
C ILE A 707 -12.30 -15.80 1.22
N VAL A 708 -11.65 -14.87 1.92
CA VAL A 708 -10.20 -14.94 2.22
C VAL A 708 -9.86 -16.15 3.08
N LEU A 709 -10.64 -16.39 4.13
CA LEU A 709 -10.40 -17.50 5.04
C LEU A 709 -10.92 -18.86 4.51
N ALA A 710 -11.65 -18.90 3.39
CA ALA A 710 -12.25 -20.14 2.90
C ALA A 710 -11.20 -21.22 2.55
N PRO A 711 -10.17 -20.94 1.73
CA PRO A 711 -9.14 -21.94 1.44
C PRO A 711 -8.24 -22.22 2.66
N PHE A 712 -8.03 -21.22 3.53
CA PHE A 712 -7.29 -21.37 4.78
C PHE A 712 -7.97 -22.36 5.73
N ALA A 713 -9.27 -22.17 5.97
CA ALA A 713 -10.07 -23.05 6.82
C ALA A 713 -10.11 -24.47 6.22
N GLN A 714 -10.31 -24.59 4.91
CA GLN A 714 -10.35 -25.88 4.22
C GLN A 714 -9.06 -26.69 4.43
N LEU A 715 -7.88 -26.07 4.25
CA LEU A 715 -6.59 -26.72 4.53
C LEU A 715 -6.41 -27.04 6.02
N LEU A 716 -6.75 -26.11 6.90
CA LEU A 716 -6.58 -26.25 8.34
C LEU A 716 -7.35 -27.46 8.87
N THR A 717 -8.61 -27.64 8.46
CA THR A 717 -9.53 -28.60 9.06
C THR A 717 -9.63 -29.94 8.34
N THR A 718 -9.28 -30.01 7.05
CA THR A 718 -9.36 -31.28 6.31
C THR A 718 -8.31 -32.26 6.79
N ARG A 719 -8.72 -33.49 7.13
CA ARG A 719 -7.79 -34.58 7.44
C ARG A 719 -7.41 -35.34 6.16
N GLY A 720 -6.13 -35.36 5.81
CA GLY A 720 -5.68 -36.02 4.58
C GLY A 720 -5.76 -35.10 3.37
N LYS A 721 -5.89 -35.67 2.18
CA LYS A 721 -6.02 -34.87 0.95
C LYS A 721 -7.40 -34.21 0.87
N VAL A 722 -7.43 -32.93 0.51
CA VAL A 722 -8.66 -32.17 0.27
C VAL A 722 -9.39 -32.76 -0.96
N PRO A 723 -10.67 -33.14 -0.83
CA PRO A 723 -11.38 -33.82 -1.90
C PRO A 723 -11.83 -32.88 -3.02
N GLU A 724 -12.27 -31.67 -2.70
CA GLU A 724 -12.90 -30.72 -3.64
C GLU A 724 -12.67 -29.26 -3.23
N GLY A 725 -13.22 -28.31 -3.99
CA GLY A 725 -13.07 -26.88 -3.71
C GLY A 725 -11.68 -26.31 -4.04
N PRO A 726 -11.37 -25.08 -3.58
CA PRO A 726 -10.18 -24.34 -4.00
C PRO A 726 -8.86 -25.04 -3.66
N MET A 727 -8.82 -25.88 -2.62
CA MET A 727 -7.61 -26.58 -2.19
C MET A 727 -7.58 -28.06 -2.62
N ALA A 728 -8.43 -28.50 -3.55
CA ALA A 728 -8.52 -29.90 -3.98
C ALA A 728 -7.14 -30.52 -4.30
N GLY A 729 -6.91 -31.74 -3.81
CA GLY A 729 -5.67 -32.50 -3.97
C GLY A 729 -4.53 -32.11 -3.02
N GLN A 730 -4.64 -30.97 -2.31
CA GLN A 730 -3.64 -30.53 -1.34
C GLN A 730 -3.76 -31.31 -0.02
N GLN A 731 -2.67 -31.40 0.73
CA GLN A 731 -2.65 -32.05 2.04
C GLN A 731 -3.19 -31.09 3.12
N GLY A 732 -4.31 -31.45 3.74
CA GLY A 732 -4.86 -30.76 4.89
C GLY A 732 -4.25 -31.23 6.22
N PHE A 733 -4.42 -30.40 7.26
CA PHE A 733 -3.79 -30.57 8.57
C PHE A 733 -4.68 -31.24 9.62
N GLY A 734 -6.00 -31.32 9.39
CA GLY A 734 -6.94 -31.98 10.28
C GLY A 734 -7.05 -31.36 11.68
N GLN A 735 -6.80 -30.05 11.81
CA GLN A 735 -6.87 -29.34 13.08
C GLN A 735 -8.29 -28.96 13.46
N GLN A 736 -8.58 -29.03 14.76
CA GLN A 736 -9.86 -28.63 15.32
C GLN A 736 -9.95 -27.10 15.40
N VAL A 737 -11.04 -26.54 14.87
CA VAL A 737 -11.44 -25.14 15.10
C VAL A 737 -12.60 -25.16 16.07
N ALA A 738 -12.47 -24.51 17.22
CA ALA A 738 -13.45 -24.61 18.30
C ALA A 738 -14.70 -23.75 18.07
N SER A 739 -14.55 -22.59 17.41
CA SER A 739 -15.66 -21.76 16.94
C SER A 739 -15.33 -21.09 15.60
N CYS A 740 -16.34 -20.91 14.75
CA CYS A 740 -16.23 -20.14 13.51
C CYS A 740 -17.43 -19.18 13.40
N THR A 741 -17.18 -17.88 13.35
CA THR A 741 -18.24 -16.86 13.26
C THR A 741 -18.14 -16.09 11.95
N PHE A 742 -19.28 -15.93 11.28
CA PHE A 742 -19.41 -15.18 10.05
C PHE A 742 -20.31 -13.97 10.29
N TRP A 743 -19.78 -12.76 10.10
CA TRP A 743 -20.54 -11.52 10.16
C TRP A 743 -20.89 -11.06 8.74
N ALA A 744 -22.19 -10.99 8.42
CA ALA A 744 -22.72 -10.62 7.10
C ALA A 744 -21.89 -11.19 5.92
N PRO A 745 -21.61 -12.51 5.89
CA PRO A 745 -20.61 -13.06 4.98
C PRO A 745 -21.02 -12.91 3.51
N ALA A 746 -20.14 -12.31 2.72
CA ALA A 746 -20.33 -12.11 1.28
C ALA A 746 -19.91 -13.33 0.44
N ILE A 747 -19.57 -14.44 1.10
CA ILE A 747 -19.25 -15.72 0.45
C ILE A 747 -20.50 -16.30 -0.21
N THR A 748 -20.34 -16.87 -1.40
CA THR A 748 -21.42 -17.61 -2.06
C THR A 748 -21.72 -18.89 -1.27
N THR A 749 -22.97 -19.32 -1.26
CA THR A 749 -23.34 -20.60 -0.61
C THR A 749 -22.56 -21.76 -1.22
N HIS A 750 -22.31 -21.73 -2.54
CA HIS A 750 -21.47 -22.70 -3.24
C HIS A 750 -20.06 -22.81 -2.64
N LEU A 751 -19.33 -21.69 -2.54
CA LEU A 751 -17.96 -21.73 -2.01
C LEU A 751 -17.96 -22.13 -0.53
N PHE A 752 -18.97 -21.72 0.24
CA PHE A 752 -19.14 -22.17 1.63
C PHE A 752 -19.32 -23.69 1.72
N MET A 753 -20.14 -24.26 0.84
CA MET A 753 -20.40 -25.71 0.80
C MET A 753 -19.15 -26.51 0.40
N GLU A 754 -18.28 -25.96 -0.44
CA GLU A 754 -17.01 -26.61 -0.82
C GLU A 754 -15.95 -26.55 0.29
N THR A 755 -15.97 -25.51 1.13
CA THR A 755 -14.84 -25.19 2.03
C THR A 755 -15.14 -25.43 3.51
N TYR A 756 -16.13 -24.73 4.07
CA TYR A 756 -16.43 -24.75 5.49
C TYR A 756 -17.40 -25.88 5.86
N ALA A 757 -18.44 -26.10 5.04
CA ALA A 757 -19.51 -27.04 5.35
C ALA A 757 -19.01 -28.47 5.63
N PRO A 758 -18.05 -29.05 4.88
CA PRO A 758 -17.56 -30.40 5.15
C PRO A 758 -16.95 -30.52 6.54
N ALA A 759 -16.23 -29.50 6.99
CA ALA A 759 -15.60 -29.46 8.31
C ALA A 759 -16.61 -29.22 9.44
N ILE A 760 -17.69 -28.46 9.18
CA ILE A 760 -18.81 -28.30 10.10
C ILE A 760 -19.56 -29.63 10.28
N VAL A 761 -19.91 -30.30 9.17
CA VAL A 761 -20.61 -31.60 9.20
C VAL A 761 -19.76 -32.67 9.87
N ALA A 762 -18.44 -32.68 9.65
CA ALA A 762 -17.51 -33.59 10.31
C ALA A 762 -17.29 -33.26 11.80
N GLY A 763 -17.75 -32.09 12.29
CA GLY A 763 -17.54 -31.62 13.65
C GLY A 763 -16.13 -31.10 13.93
N THR A 764 -15.28 -30.93 12.91
CA THR A 764 -13.93 -30.34 13.02
C THR A 764 -14.00 -28.83 13.24
N ILE A 765 -15.04 -28.17 12.69
CA ILE A 765 -15.43 -26.81 13.07
C ILE A 765 -16.57 -26.91 14.08
N GLY A 766 -16.30 -26.54 15.33
CA GLY A 766 -17.29 -26.42 16.39
C GLY A 766 -18.00 -25.06 16.34
N ARG A 767 -19.19 -24.99 16.96
CA ARG A 767 -19.98 -23.76 17.20
C ARG A 767 -19.96 -22.77 16.02
N PRO A 768 -20.30 -23.20 14.78
CA PRO A 768 -20.34 -22.29 13.64
C PRO A 768 -21.59 -21.40 13.72
N SER A 769 -21.43 -20.11 13.45
CA SER A 769 -22.52 -19.13 13.50
C SER A 769 -22.47 -18.12 12.36
N VAL A 770 -23.64 -17.78 11.82
CA VAL A 770 -23.82 -16.75 10.79
C VAL A 770 -24.68 -15.63 11.37
N PHE A 771 -24.15 -14.41 11.35
CA PHE A 771 -24.90 -13.19 11.64
C PHE A 771 -25.32 -12.58 10.31
N ALA A 772 -26.63 -12.38 10.13
CA ALA A 772 -27.23 -11.85 8.91
C ALA A 772 -28.31 -10.83 9.29
N LEU A 773 -28.57 -9.85 8.44
CA LEU A 773 -29.72 -8.95 8.64
C LEU A 773 -31.01 -9.63 8.23
N HIS A 774 -32.12 -9.21 8.83
CA HIS A 774 -33.44 -9.53 8.28
C HIS A 774 -33.55 -9.00 6.84
N ASP A 775 -34.24 -9.74 5.97
CA ASP A 775 -34.37 -9.36 4.55
C ASP A 775 -34.97 -7.97 4.35
N ALA A 776 -35.99 -7.61 5.15
CA ALA A 776 -36.57 -6.28 5.13
C ALA A 776 -35.56 -5.19 5.53
N VAL A 777 -34.69 -5.49 6.50
CA VAL A 777 -33.64 -4.55 6.95
C VAL A 777 -32.55 -4.39 5.89
N GLU A 778 -32.19 -5.47 5.18
CA GLU A 778 -31.28 -5.35 4.04
C GLU A 778 -31.87 -4.54 2.88
N GLN A 779 -33.18 -4.65 2.64
CA GLN A 779 -33.86 -3.85 1.62
C GLN A 779 -34.03 -2.38 2.03
N ASP A 780 -34.03 -2.08 3.34
CA ASP A 780 -34.09 -0.72 3.88
C ASP A 780 -32.69 -0.09 4.10
N ASP A 781 -31.61 -0.85 3.90
CA ASP A 781 -30.22 -0.39 4.01
C ASP A 781 -29.79 0.43 2.77
N HIS A 782 -28.59 1.00 2.75
CA HIS A 782 -28.10 1.75 1.60
C HIS A 782 -26.59 1.64 1.37
N CYS A 783 -26.16 1.78 0.11
CA CYS A 783 -24.78 2.07 -0.24
C CYS A 783 -24.61 3.54 -0.61
N ALA A 784 -23.93 4.31 0.26
CA ALA A 784 -23.64 5.73 0.08
C ALA A 784 -24.86 6.63 -0.23
N ASN A 785 -26.07 6.23 0.19
CA ASN A 785 -27.35 6.86 -0.20
C ASN A 785 -27.59 6.90 -1.73
N VAL A 786 -26.91 6.05 -2.51
CA VAL A 786 -27.06 5.97 -3.97
C VAL A 786 -27.76 4.68 -4.40
N TYR A 787 -27.46 3.56 -3.76
CA TYR A 787 -28.16 2.29 -3.92
C TYR A 787 -28.95 2.04 -2.64
N HIS A 788 -30.27 1.87 -2.72
CA HIS A 788 -31.15 1.87 -1.55
C HIS A 788 -31.44 0.45 -1.04
N LYS A 789 -30.41 -0.40 -1.08
CA LYS A 789 -30.38 -1.72 -0.42
C LYS A 789 -28.97 -1.97 0.14
N SER A 790 -28.83 -3.06 0.88
CA SER A 790 -27.57 -3.51 1.46
C SER A 790 -26.49 -3.73 0.40
N LEU A 791 -25.24 -3.69 0.85
CA LEU A 791 -24.11 -4.05 0.02
C LEU A 791 -24.16 -5.50 -0.45
N LEU A 792 -24.70 -6.43 0.34
CA LEU A 792 -24.87 -7.81 -0.10
C LEU A 792 -25.87 -7.94 -1.25
N TYR A 793 -26.93 -7.12 -1.28
CA TYR A 793 -27.83 -7.04 -2.43
C TYR A 793 -27.08 -6.60 -3.70
N LEU A 794 -26.26 -5.56 -3.59
CA LEU A 794 -25.45 -5.08 -4.72
C LEU A 794 -24.47 -6.15 -5.21
N VAL A 795 -23.76 -6.82 -4.30
CA VAL A 795 -22.83 -7.90 -4.63
C VAL A 795 -23.56 -9.06 -5.31
N SER A 796 -24.66 -9.52 -4.70
CA SER A 796 -25.47 -10.64 -5.17
C SER A 796 -26.07 -10.37 -6.56
N ASN A 797 -26.59 -9.17 -6.79
CA ASN A 797 -27.33 -8.83 -8.02
C ASN A 797 -26.42 -8.34 -9.15
N ALA A 798 -25.37 -7.56 -8.83
CA ALA A 798 -24.58 -6.85 -9.84
C ALA A 798 -23.17 -7.43 -10.05
N PHE A 799 -22.49 -7.88 -8.99
CA PHE A 799 -21.06 -8.22 -9.06
C PHE A 799 -20.78 -9.71 -9.25
N GLU A 800 -21.63 -10.59 -8.73
CA GLU A 800 -21.44 -12.02 -8.92
C GLU A 800 -21.77 -12.50 -10.35
N THR A 801 -21.07 -13.57 -10.75
CA THR A 801 -21.08 -14.09 -12.12
C THR A 801 -22.38 -14.85 -12.47
N ALA A 802 -23.05 -15.45 -11.49
CA ALA A 802 -24.16 -16.37 -11.68
C ALA A 802 -25.55 -15.71 -11.63
N THR A 803 -25.77 -14.64 -12.40
CA THR A 803 -27.15 -14.16 -12.65
C THR A 803 -27.84 -15.12 -13.64
N VAL A 804 -28.47 -16.18 -13.14
CA VAL A 804 -29.41 -17.00 -13.92
C VAL A 804 -30.68 -16.17 -14.16
N ARG A 805 -30.65 -15.27 -15.15
CA ARG A 805 -31.86 -14.57 -15.61
C ARG A 805 -32.65 -15.51 -16.52
N GLN A 806 -33.72 -16.11 -15.97
CA GLN A 806 -34.83 -16.53 -16.81
C GLN A 806 -35.67 -15.29 -17.16
N PRO A 807 -36.06 -15.09 -18.43
CA PRO A 807 -36.91 -13.96 -18.80
C PRO A 807 -38.21 -13.96 -17.97
N PHE A 808 -38.62 -12.79 -17.48
CA PHE A 808 -39.92 -12.51 -16.81
C PHE A 808 -40.09 -12.94 -15.34
N LEU A 809 -39.04 -13.37 -14.63
CA LEU A 809 -39.06 -13.54 -13.17
C LEU A 809 -38.09 -12.54 -12.54
N HIS A 810 -38.62 -11.47 -11.95
CA HIS A 810 -37.84 -10.53 -11.14
C HIS A 810 -37.20 -11.26 -9.93
N ASP A 811 -35.95 -10.88 -9.63
CA ASP A 811 -35.20 -11.13 -8.38
C ASP A 811 -34.49 -12.49 -8.20
N ARG A 812 -33.33 -12.70 -8.86
CA ARG A 812 -32.45 -13.89 -8.69
C ARG A 812 -30.97 -13.49 -8.58
N GLY A 813 -30.60 -12.70 -7.57
CA GLY A 813 -29.20 -12.51 -7.22
C GLY A 813 -28.48 -13.85 -6.91
N THR A 814 -27.15 -13.84 -6.92
CA THR A 814 -26.35 -15.03 -6.56
C THR A 814 -26.52 -15.34 -5.06
N PRO A 815 -26.81 -16.59 -4.66
CA PRO A 815 -26.96 -16.94 -3.25
C PRO A 815 -25.70 -16.65 -2.42
N LEU A 816 -25.83 -15.75 -1.45
CA LEU A 816 -24.80 -15.41 -0.48
C LEU A 816 -25.21 -15.91 0.91
N LEU A 817 -24.25 -16.45 1.67
CA LEU A 817 -24.50 -16.99 3.01
C LEU A 817 -25.04 -15.94 3.98
N GLY A 818 -24.65 -14.67 3.81
CA GLY A 818 -25.01 -13.58 4.71
C GLY A 818 -26.40 -12.99 4.52
N MET A 819 -27.17 -13.44 3.53
CA MET A 819 -28.49 -12.88 3.22
C MET A 819 -29.62 -13.81 3.66
N ALA A 820 -30.50 -13.32 4.53
CA ALA A 820 -31.62 -14.08 5.07
C ALA A 820 -32.50 -14.75 3.98
N LYS A 821 -32.73 -14.09 2.84
CA LYS A 821 -33.53 -14.66 1.74
C LYS A 821 -32.95 -15.94 1.13
N PHE A 822 -31.66 -16.19 1.27
CA PHE A 822 -31.02 -17.39 0.73
C PHE A 822 -30.83 -18.49 1.78
N VAL A 823 -30.98 -18.20 3.07
CA VAL A 823 -30.68 -19.16 4.16
C VAL A 823 -31.87 -19.48 5.07
N LEU A 824 -32.99 -18.76 4.94
CA LEU A 824 -34.20 -19.03 5.73
C LEU A 824 -35.12 -20.07 5.08
N ALA A 825 -35.59 -21.00 5.92
CA ALA A 825 -36.62 -21.96 5.56
C ALA A 825 -37.90 -21.26 5.09
N GLY A 826 -38.46 -21.70 3.96
CA GLY A 826 -39.67 -21.12 3.37
C GLY A 826 -39.43 -19.95 2.42
N SER A 827 -38.19 -19.46 2.29
CA SER A 827 -37.85 -18.55 1.19
C SER A 827 -37.88 -19.27 -0.15
N LYS A 828 -38.44 -18.62 -1.17
CA LYS A 828 -38.48 -19.13 -2.56
C LYS A 828 -37.08 -19.32 -3.17
N PHE A 829 -36.08 -18.62 -2.64
CA PHE A 829 -34.72 -18.59 -3.17
C PHE A 829 -33.72 -19.32 -2.27
N ALA A 830 -34.19 -20.00 -1.23
CA ALA A 830 -33.32 -20.62 -0.26
C ALA A 830 -32.39 -21.66 -0.90
N ASP A 831 -31.12 -21.65 -0.49
CA ASP A 831 -30.21 -22.75 -0.72
C ASP A 831 -30.56 -23.87 0.27
N GLN A 832 -31.17 -24.94 -0.24
CA GLN A 832 -31.69 -26.00 0.60
C GLN A 832 -30.60 -26.67 1.44
N GLN A 833 -29.36 -26.77 0.94
CA GLN A 833 -28.27 -27.40 1.71
C GLN A 833 -27.94 -26.59 2.97
N VAL A 834 -27.90 -25.27 2.85
CA VAL A 834 -27.66 -24.38 4.00
C VAL A 834 -28.85 -24.39 4.95
N VAL A 835 -30.09 -24.37 4.43
CA VAL A 835 -31.30 -24.49 5.24
C VAL A 835 -31.29 -25.79 6.05
N ASP A 836 -30.92 -26.90 5.44
CA ASP A 836 -30.85 -28.20 6.10
C ASP A 836 -29.80 -28.21 7.22
N MET A 837 -28.66 -27.56 7.03
CA MET A 837 -27.64 -27.39 8.08
C MET A 837 -28.17 -26.57 9.26
N ILE A 838 -28.91 -25.49 9.00
CA ILE A 838 -29.50 -24.63 10.04
C ILE A 838 -30.61 -25.38 10.79
N ALA A 839 -31.52 -26.02 10.05
CA ALA A 839 -32.60 -26.82 10.63
C ALA A 839 -32.07 -28.01 11.44
N GLY A 840 -30.98 -28.62 10.97
CA GLY A 840 -30.25 -29.68 11.65
C GLY A 840 -29.40 -29.22 12.85
N LYS A 841 -29.40 -27.91 13.18
CA LYS A 841 -28.57 -27.29 14.24
C LYS A 841 -27.06 -27.50 14.07
N GLN A 842 -26.62 -27.74 12.83
CA GLN A 842 -25.21 -27.82 12.48
C GLN A 842 -24.60 -26.42 12.29
N LEU A 843 -25.42 -25.46 11.85
CA LEU A 843 -25.07 -24.06 11.65
C LEU A 843 -26.05 -23.16 12.40
N GLU A 844 -25.56 -22.29 13.27
CA GLU A 844 -26.40 -21.31 13.96
C GLU A 844 -26.63 -20.09 13.09
N LEU A 845 -27.88 -19.61 13.01
CA LEU A 845 -28.23 -18.35 12.33
C LEU A 845 -28.72 -17.34 13.37
N VAL A 846 -28.04 -16.19 13.43
CA VAL A 846 -28.44 -15.02 14.22
C VAL A 846 -28.93 -13.95 13.24
N LEU A 847 -30.23 -13.64 13.30
CA LEU A 847 -30.81 -12.56 12.51
C LEU A 847 -30.79 -11.26 13.30
N ALA A 848 -30.25 -10.21 12.70
CA ALA A 848 -30.14 -8.89 13.30
C ALA A 848 -31.14 -7.90 12.66
N PRO A 849 -31.68 -6.95 13.45
CA PRO A 849 -31.53 -6.83 14.90
C PRO A 849 -32.45 -7.79 15.67
N ASN A 850 -31.98 -8.37 16.78
CA ASN A 850 -32.77 -9.27 17.67
C ASN A 850 -32.74 -8.84 19.15
N ILE A 851 -32.85 -7.54 19.41
CA ILE A 851 -32.80 -6.97 20.77
C ILE A 851 -34.05 -7.31 21.57
N ASP A 852 -33.91 -8.15 22.59
CA ASP A 852 -35.00 -8.54 23.50
C ASP A 852 -34.46 -8.80 24.91
N ALA A 853 -35.00 -8.13 25.93
CA ALA A 853 -34.59 -8.32 27.32
C ALA A 853 -34.70 -9.77 27.84
N ARG A 854 -35.42 -10.65 27.13
CA ARG A 854 -35.59 -12.08 27.45
C ARG A 854 -34.57 -12.98 26.77
N ILE A 855 -33.91 -12.51 25.70
CA ILE A 855 -32.84 -13.25 25.02
C ILE A 855 -31.54 -12.98 25.79
N PRO A 856 -30.72 -14.01 26.11
CA PRO A 856 -29.41 -13.78 26.69
C PRO A 856 -28.62 -12.78 25.84
N THR A 857 -28.05 -11.75 26.46
CA THR A 857 -27.18 -10.78 25.76
C THR A 857 -26.08 -11.39 24.88
N PRO A 858 -25.51 -12.58 25.18
CA PRO A 858 -24.56 -13.26 24.29
C PRO A 858 -25.15 -13.84 22.98
N GLU A 859 -26.45 -13.70 22.76
CA GLU A 859 -27.16 -14.15 21.56
C GLU A 859 -27.73 -12.98 20.74
N GLN A 860 -27.46 -11.74 21.16
CA GLN A 860 -28.01 -10.53 20.57
C GLN A 860 -27.06 -9.83 19.59
N SER A 861 -27.66 -9.12 18.64
CA SER A 861 -27.03 -8.21 17.70
C SER A 861 -27.97 -7.03 17.46
N ALA A 862 -27.44 -5.81 17.58
CA ALA A 862 -28.16 -4.57 17.30
C ALA A 862 -27.97 -4.06 15.87
N SER A 863 -27.15 -4.74 15.07
CA SER A 863 -26.75 -4.32 13.71
C SER A 863 -27.98 -4.08 12.83
N ARG A 864 -27.95 -2.97 12.09
CA ARG A 864 -29.02 -2.54 11.17
C ARG A 864 -28.52 -2.29 9.75
N HIS A 865 -27.22 -2.09 9.58
CA HIS A 865 -26.55 -1.96 8.30
C HIS A 865 -25.50 -3.05 8.15
N HIS A 866 -25.14 -3.38 6.90
CA HIS A 866 -24.12 -4.38 6.58
C HIS A 866 -22.78 -4.15 7.30
N GLY A 867 -22.41 -2.87 7.46
CA GLY A 867 -21.17 -2.45 8.12
C GLY A 867 -21.21 -2.52 9.64
N ASP A 868 -22.36 -2.71 10.28
CA ASP A 868 -22.48 -2.55 11.74
C ASP A 868 -21.98 -3.77 12.55
N PHE A 869 -21.79 -4.93 11.91
CA PHE A 869 -21.52 -6.16 12.68
C PHE A 869 -20.15 -6.17 13.37
N ASP A 870 -19.18 -5.42 12.83
CA ASP A 870 -17.86 -5.29 13.42
C ASP A 870 -17.70 -4.01 14.25
N ASP A 871 -18.75 -3.20 14.45
CA ASP A 871 -18.78 -2.06 15.37
C ASP A 871 -19.84 -2.19 16.49
N ASP A 872 -20.84 -3.07 16.33
CA ASP A 872 -21.89 -3.36 17.30
C ASP A 872 -21.36 -4.13 18.53
N GLU A 873 -21.41 -3.47 19.69
CA GLU A 873 -20.98 -4.00 20.98
C GLU A 873 -21.66 -5.36 21.32
N LEU A 874 -22.94 -5.53 20.94
CA LEU A 874 -23.68 -6.76 21.23
C LEU A 874 -23.22 -7.92 20.34
N THR A 875 -23.06 -7.68 19.03
CA THR A 875 -22.54 -8.67 18.08
C THR A 875 -21.16 -9.19 18.50
N VAL A 876 -20.28 -8.29 18.94
CA VAL A 876 -18.91 -8.66 19.36
C VAL A 876 -18.92 -9.47 20.65
N LYS A 877 -19.75 -9.10 21.63
CA LYS A 877 -19.94 -9.90 22.86
C LYS A 877 -20.55 -11.27 22.55
N ALA A 878 -21.50 -11.32 21.63
CA ALA A 878 -22.10 -12.57 21.17
C ALA A 878 -21.07 -13.48 20.49
N THR A 879 -20.10 -12.88 19.78
CA THR A 879 -18.98 -13.60 19.16
C THR A 879 -18.00 -14.11 20.22
N LEU A 880 -17.65 -13.27 21.20
CA LEU A 880 -16.80 -13.66 22.33
C LEU A 880 -17.41 -14.83 23.11
N ALA A 881 -18.72 -14.83 23.32
CA ALA A 881 -19.41 -15.94 23.97
C ALA A 881 -19.26 -17.28 23.23
N ARG A 882 -19.35 -17.25 21.90
CA ARG A 882 -19.12 -18.44 21.06
C ARG A 882 -17.67 -18.91 21.09
N ILE A 883 -16.72 -17.98 21.21
CA ILE A 883 -15.30 -18.29 21.42
C ILE A 883 -15.11 -18.99 22.77
N LEU A 884 -15.61 -18.41 23.86
CA LEU A 884 -15.45 -18.95 25.21
C LEU A 884 -16.13 -20.32 25.37
N GLY A 885 -17.29 -20.50 24.73
CA GLY A 885 -18.10 -21.69 24.86
C GLY A 885 -18.62 -21.89 26.30
N PRO A 886 -19.38 -22.97 26.56
CA PRO A 886 -19.91 -23.22 27.90
C PRO A 886 -18.78 -23.40 28.92
N GLY A 887 -18.82 -22.63 30.01
CA GLY A 887 -17.85 -22.71 31.10
C GLY A 887 -17.78 -21.47 31.99
N PRO A 888 -16.86 -21.44 32.97
CA PRO A 888 -16.76 -20.33 33.93
C PRO A 888 -16.49 -18.96 33.28
N ALA A 889 -15.64 -18.92 32.24
CA ALA A 889 -15.33 -17.67 31.53
C ALA A 889 -16.57 -17.08 30.82
N MET A 890 -17.48 -17.94 30.38
CA MET A 890 -18.75 -17.52 29.78
C MET A 890 -19.72 -16.98 30.84
N GLN A 891 -19.77 -17.62 32.00
CA GLN A 891 -20.58 -17.13 33.14
C GLN A 891 -20.09 -15.76 33.64
N GLU A 892 -18.78 -15.53 33.62
CA GLU A 892 -18.19 -14.23 33.95
C GLU A 892 -18.62 -13.15 32.94
N LEU A 893 -18.53 -13.44 31.62
CA LEU A 893 -19.00 -12.54 30.58
C LEU A 893 -20.50 -12.23 30.71
N GLU A 894 -21.33 -13.24 31.03
CA GLU A 894 -22.76 -13.07 31.28
C GLU A 894 -23.03 -12.16 32.47
N GLN A 895 -22.30 -12.32 33.57
CA GLN A 895 -22.43 -11.49 34.78
C GLN A 895 -22.02 -10.04 34.52
N GLU A 896 -20.92 -9.82 33.80
CA GLU A 896 -20.47 -8.48 33.41
C GLU A 896 -21.48 -7.79 32.48
N THR A 897 -22.02 -8.54 31.53
CA THR A 897 -23.00 -8.00 30.58
C THR A 897 -24.34 -7.70 31.28
N ALA A 898 -24.75 -8.54 32.23
CA ALA A 898 -25.90 -8.27 33.08
C ALA A 898 -25.71 -7.02 33.96
N ALA A 899 -24.51 -6.79 34.50
CA ALA A 899 -24.19 -5.60 35.28
C ALA A 899 -24.27 -4.31 34.45
N LEU A 900 -23.84 -4.35 33.18
CA LEU A 900 -23.99 -3.25 32.22
C LEU A 900 -25.46 -2.97 31.86
N ALA A 901 -26.28 -4.02 31.71
CA ALA A 901 -27.73 -3.89 31.48
C ALA A 901 -28.48 -3.30 32.70
N ILE A 902 -28.01 -3.59 33.92
CA ILE A 902 -28.52 -2.97 35.16
C ILE A 902 -28.20 -1.46 35.21
N PHE A 903 -27.06 -1.02 34.67
CA PHE A 903 -26.72 0.40 34.57
C PHE A 903 -27.47 1.15 33.46
N ARG A 904 -27.87 0.48 32.36
CA ARG A 904 -28.67 1.08 31.28
C ARG A 904 -30.18 1.09 31.54
N SER A 905 -30.70 0.22 32.41
CA SER A 905 -32.13 0.23 32.83
C SER A 905 -32.46 1.29 33.89
N GLY A 906 -31.49 2.14 34.25
CA GLY A 906 -31.64 3.23 35.21
C GLY A 906 -32.00 4.60 34.60
N GLU A 907 -32.95 4.68 33.67
CA GLU A 907 -33.52 5.98 33.25
C GLU A 907 -34.14 6.77 34.44
N GLY A 908 -34.34 6.13 35.60
CA GLY A 908 -34.79 6.79 36.82
C GLY A 908 -33.75 7.62 37.59
N ARG A 909 -32.44 7.44 37.37
CA ARG A 909 -31.43 8.08 38.25
C ARG A 909 -30.98 9.47 37.78
N LEU A 910 -31.14 9.81 36.50
CA LEU A 910 -30.92 11.19 36.01
C LEU A 910 -32.00 12.17 36.50
N GLN A 911 -33.18 11.67 36.90
CA GLN A 911 -34.20 12.48 37.56
C GLN A 911 -33.90 12.71 39.05
N GLN A 912 -33.29 11.74 39.72
CA GLN A 912 -32.95 11.82 41.15
C GLN A 912 -31.68 12.67 41.40
N VAL A 913 -30.68 12.60 40.52
CA VAL A 913 -29.48 13.48 40.59
C VAL A 913 -29.83 14.95 40.30
N ARG A 914 -30.95 15.23 39.62
CA ARG A 914 -31.48 16.59 39.44
C ARG A 914 -32.22 17.12 40.67
N GLN A 915 -32.64 16.26 41.59
CA GLN A 915 -33.34 16.64 42.84
C GLN A 915 -32.40 16.75 44.05
N ASP A 916 -31.23 16.11 44.00
CA ASP A 916 -30.23 16.12 45.08
C ASP A 916 -29.12 17.18 44.93
N LEU A 917 -29.25 18.12 43.97
CA LEU A 917 -28.38 19.30 43.92
C LEU A 917 -28.81 20.29 45.02
N PRO A 918 -27.92 20.67 45.95
CA PRO A 918 -28.27 21.61 47.01
C PRO A 918 -28.67 22.96 46.39
N ALA A 919 -29.85 23.44 46.76
CA ALA A 919 -30.35 24.76 46.41
C ALA A 919 -29.46 25.83 47.05
N GLY A 920 -28.54 26.40 46.27
CA GLY A 920 -27.78 27.57 46.69
C GLY A 920 -26.44 27.69 45.98
N VAL A 921 -26.38 28.52 44.94
CA VAL A 921 -25.71 29.83 44.97
C VAL A 921 -25.98 30.50 43.62
N GLY A 922 -26.45 31.73 43.72
CA GLY A 922 -26.98 32.51 42.61
C GLY A 922 -25.90 33.10 41.71
N ARG A 923 -26.37 33.40 40.49
CA ARG A 923 -25.97 34.49 39.60
C ARG A 923 -24.80 35.35 40.08
N SER A 924 -23.74 35.36 39.28
CA SER A 924 -22.92 36.55 39.07
C SER A 924 -22.47 36.60 37.62
N ARG A 925 -23.04 37.56 36.89
CA ARG A 925 -22.52 38.05 35.62
C ARG A 925 -21.31 38.93 35.91
N SER A 926 -20.22 38.74 35.18
CA SER A 926 -19.37 39.84 34.71
C SER A 926 -18.46 39.35 33.59
N THR A 927 -18.72 39.83 32.38
CA THR A 927 -17.69 40.17 31.39
C THR A 927 -16.85 41.37 31.90
N PRO A 928 -15.65 41.65 31.36
CA PRO A 928 -15.04 41.15 30.11
C PRO A 928 -14.02 40.03 30.30
#